data_AF-A0A8C3CR80-F1
#
_entry.id   AF-A0A8C3CR80-F1
#
_cell.length_a   1.000
_cell.length_b   1.000
_cell.length_c   1.000
_cell.angle_alpha   90.00
_cell.angle_beta   90.00
_cell.angle_gamma   90.00
#
_symmetry.space_group_name_H-M   'P 1'
#
loop_
_entity.id
_entity.type
_entity.pdbx_description
1 polymer ?
#
loop_
_entity_poly.entity_id
_entity_poly.type
_entity_poly.pdbx_seq_one_letter_code
_entity_poly.pdbx_strand_id
1 'polypeptide(L)'
;NENCLYLEKYFRLICSFRGAVPQGLVLELGETVQILEKCEGKHFSLLQGIFPANYIHLKKAIVSNRGQYETVVPLEDSVVTEVTATLQEWAVLWKQLYVKHKVDLFYKLRHVMNELIDLRRQLLSGHLTQDQVREVKRHLTVRLDWGNDLLGYSNERFMVRLNKNGGPRNPEKIDRMCALFTVRVCRMLLNDSKKGPPHLHYRRPYGCAVLSIMDVLQSISEIKEEKDFVLKVYTCNNENEWCQIHENIIRKSSTKYTAPSSNYGLIISLQLLRGDMEQVRRENPMIFNRGVSVTRKLGFPDVIMPGDIRNDLYLTLEKGDFERGGKSVQKNIEVTMYVLYADGEILKDCISLGSGEPSRSAYHSFVLYHNNSPRWGEIIKLPIPIDRFRGSHLRFEFRHCSTKDKGEKKLFGFAFTPLMRDDGTTLSDDIHELYVYKCDENSTFNNHALYLGLPCCKEDYNGCPNIPSSLIFQRSTKETFSVSTQLSSTKLTQNVDLLALLKWKAYPDRVMDILGRLRHVSGEEIVKFLQDILDTLFVVLDDNTEKYGLLVFQSLVFIINLLRDSKYFHFRPVMDTYIQKHFAGALAYKELIRCLKWYMDRSAELVRQDHIQEAMRALEYLFKFIVQSRILYSRATCGMEEEQFRTSIQELFQSIRFVLSLDSRSSETLIFTQAALLNSFPAIFDELLQMFTVQEVAEFVRGTLGSMPSTVHIGQSMDVVKLQSIARTVDSRLFSFSESRRILLPVVLHHIHLHLRQQKELLICSGILSSIFSIIKTSSLEGDVVEEVEMMVESLLDVLLQTLLTIMSKSQSQEAVRGQRCPQCTGEYVSCLLSLLRQMSDTHFQHLLDNFQSKDELKEFLLKIFCVFRNLMKMSVFPRDWMVWNSYFSLAVLFINQPSLQLENATPAKRKKILDKYGDMRVMMAYELFSMWQNLGMTLPCLKIKKKKKKKVADSNHIICKVLRTVKSLKEQRNDANEIE
;
A
#
# COMPACT_ATOMS: atom_id res chain seq x y z
N ASN A 1 -5.77 -34.95 -38.96
CA ASN A 1 -4.60 -34.65 -39.80
C ASN A 1 -3.73 -33.63 -39.11
N GLU A 2 -2.55 -34.10 -38.75
CA GLU A 2 -1.48 -33.44 -38.05
C GLU A 2 -1.01 -32.18 -38.81
N ASN A 3 -0.88 -31.06 -38.08
CA ASN A 3 0.13 -29.99 -38.24
C ASN A 3 -0.38 -28.67 -37.61
N CYS A 4 -0.48 -28.62 -36.28
CA CYS A 4 -0.47 -27.35 -35.55
C CYS A 4 0.91 -27.19 -34.90
N LEU A 5 1.83 -26.54 -35.61
CA LEU A 5 3.11 -26.09 -35.07
C LEU A 5 2.85 -25.00 -34.00
N TYR A 6 2.98 -25.39 -32.74
CA TYR A 6 3.03 -24.48 -31.61
C TYR A 6 4.42 -23.85 -31.55
N LEU A 7 4.57 -22.53 -31.82
CA LEU A 7 5.67 -21.74 -31.25
C LEU A 7 5.63 -20.20 -31.40
N GLU A 8 4.62 -19.56 -32.00
CA GLU A 8 4.75 -18.12 -32.29
C GLU A 8 3.48 -17.31 -31.98
N LYS A 9 3.50 -16.49 -30.92
CA LYS A 9 2.30 -15.81 -30.36
C LYS A 9 2.40 -14.27 -30.22
N TYR A 10 3.46 -13.62 -30.68
CA TYR A 10 3.63 -12.15 -30.59
C TYR A 10 4.05 -11.53 -31.92
N PHE A 11 3.33 -10.53 -32.43
CA PHE A 11 3.62 -9.99 -33.77
C PHE A 11 3.23 -8.53 -33.97
N ARG A 12 3.92 -7.90 -34.92
CA ARG A 12 3.73 -6.51 -35.31
C ARG A 12 3.21 -6.45 -36.74
N LEU A 13 2.18 -5.64 -37.00
CA LEU A 13 1.68 -5.44 -38.36
C LEU A 13 2.70 -4.73 -39.24
N ILE A 14 2.90 -5.28 -40.44
CA ILE A 14 3.76 -4.70 -41.49
C ILE A 14 2.97 -3.99 -42.58
N CYS A 15 1.65 -4.14 -42.59
CA CYS A 15 0.74 -3.44 -43.49
C CYS A 15 -0.60 -3.20 -42.77
N SER A 16 -1.22 -2.03 -42.96
CA SER A 16 -2.57 -1.78 -42.43
C SER A 16 -3.58 -2.71 -43.10
N PHE A 17 -4.40 -3.38 -42.32
CA PHE A 17 -5.47 -4.26 -42.79
C PHE A 17 -6.82 -3.70 -42.34
N ARG A 18 -7.70 -3.41 -43.29
CA ARG A 18 -9.11 -3.11 -43.00
C ARG A 18 -9.93 -4.28 -43.50
N GLY A 19 -10.39 -5.12 -42.58
CA GLY A 19 -11.19 -6.29 -42.91
C GLY A 19 -12.48 -5.93 -43.65
N ALA A 20 -12.61 -6.36 -44.90
CA ALA A 20 -13.84 -6.25 -45.69
C ALA A 20 -14.83 -7.43 -45.44
N VAL A 21 -14.53 -8.29 -44.46
CA VAL A 21 -15.29 -9.51 -44.14
C VAL A 21 -15.86 -9.44 -42.72
N PRO A 22 -16.98 -10.11 -42.42
CA PRO A 22 -17.51 -10.20 -41.07
C PRO A 22 -16.46 -10.89 -40.19
N GLN A 23 -16.04 -10.24 -39.10
CA GLN A 23 -14.92 -10.62 -38.21
C GLN A 23 -13.53 -10.18 -38.70
N GLY A 24 -13.38 -9.48 -39.83
CA GLY A 24 -12.10 -8.94 -40.25
C GLY A 24 -11.64 -7.80 -39.33
N LEU A 25 -10.49 -7.95 -38.68
CA LEU A 25 -9.96 -6.91 -37.80
C LEU A 25 -9.55 -5.67 -38.60
N VAL A 26 -9.75 -4.49 -38.00
CA VAL A 26 -9.11 -3.26 -38.46
C VAL A 26 -7.81 -3.13 -37.69
N LEU A 27 -6.71 -3.22 -38.42
CA LEU A 27 -5.36 -3.23 -37.88
C LEU A 27 -4.53 -2.18 -38.60
N GLU A 28 -3.85 -1.32 -37.86
CA GLU A 28 -2.98 -0.28 -38.41
C GLU A 28 -1.51 -0.75 -38.46
N LEU A 29 -0.79 -0.27 -39.47
CA LEU A 29 0.63 -0.58 -39.65
C LEU A 29 1.41 -0.26 -38.36
N GLY A 30 2.09 -1.27 -37.81
CA GLY A 30 2.88 -1.16 -36.59
C GLY A 30 2.18 -1.55 -35.29
N GLU A 31 0.87 -1.81 -35.28
CA GLU A 31 0.16 -2.34 -34.11
C GLU A 31 0.66 -3.74 -33.74
N THR A 32 0.56 -4.09 -32.46
CA THR A 32 1.02 -5.38 -31.93
C THR A 32 -0.18 -6.22 -31.51
N VAL A 33 -0.24 -7.47 -31.97
CA VAL A 33 -1.35 -8.38 -31.71
C VAL A 33 -0.86 -9.73 -31.22
N GLN A 34 -1.58 -10.31 -30.26
CA GLN A 34 -1.37 -11.68 -29.79
C GLN A 34 -2.27 -12.63 -30.59
N ILE A 35 -1.69 -13.71 -31.13
CA ILE A 35 -2.40 -14.69 -31.95
C ILE A 35 -2.75 -15.93 -31.12
N LEU A 36 -4.02 -16.30 -31.12
CA LEU A 36 -4.55 -17.44 -30.39
C LEU A 36 -4.56 -18.72 -31.23
N GLU A 37 -4.99 -18.63 -32.50
CA GLU A 37 -5.11 -19.79 -33.40
C GLU A 37 -4.74 -19.43 -34.86
N LYS A 38 -4.30 -20.42 -35.63
CA LYS A 38 -3.98 -20.33 -37.07
C LYS A 38 -4.79 -21.37 -37.84
N CYS A 39 -5.53 -20.95 -38.86
CA CYS A 39 -6.31 -21.86 -39.71
C CYS A 39 -6.15 -21.46 -41.18
N GLU A 40 -5.66 -22.38 -42.03
CA GLU A 40 -5.52 -22.26 -43.50
C GLU A 40 -5.09 -20.86 -44.01
N GLY A 41 -4.01 -20.30 -43.46
CA GLY A 41 -3.44 -19.01 -43.89
C GLY A 41 -4.08 -17.75 -43.29
N LYS A 42 -5.04 -17.89 -42.36
CA LYS A 42 -5.63 -16.81 -41.56
C LYS A 42 -5.29 -16.99 -40.08
N HIS A 43 -5.00 -15.89 -39.37
CA HIS A 43 -4.68 -15.90 -37.95
C HIS A 43 -5.78 -15.20 -37.12
N PHE A 44 -6.04 -15.67 -35.90
CA PHE A 44 -7.03 -15.16 -34.95
C PHE A 44 -6.35 -14.43 -33.77
N SER A 45 -6.77 -13.19 -33.43
CA SER A 45 -6.27 -12.48 -32.23
C SER A 45 -7.32 -12.31 -31.13
N LEU A 46 -6.87 -11.92 -29.93
CA LEU A 46 -7.68 -11.75 -28.69
C LEU A 46 -8.83 -10.72 -28.81
N LEU A 47 -8.86 -9.90 -29.86
CA LEU A 47 -9.98 -9.03 -30.24
C LEU A 47 -10.86 -9.74 -31.29
N GLN A 48 -11.34 -10.95 -31.00
CA GLN A 48 -12.31 -11.75 -31.80
C GLN A 48 -12.40 -11.40 -33.31
N GLY A 49 -11.31 -11.57 -34.04
CA GLY A 49 -11.33 -11.35 -35.49
C GLY A 49 -10.16 -11.95 -36.25
N ILE A 50 -10.30 -11.97 -37.57
CA ILE A 50 -9.41 -12.63 -38.54
C ILE A 50 -8.62 -11.60 -39.35
N PHE A 51 -7.37 -11.94 -39.66
CA PHE A 51 -6.54 -11.18 -40.59
C PHE A 51 -5.57 -12.11 -41.35
N PRO A 52 -5.11 -11.72 -42.55
CA PRO A 52 -4.23 -12.57 -43.34
C PRO A 52 -2.83 -12.66 -42.74
N ALA A 53 -2.23 -13.85 -42.83
CA ALA A 53 -0.85 -14.11 -42.38
C ALA A 53 0.22 -13.20 -42.98
N ASN A 54 -0.03 -12.65 -44.16
CA ASN A 54 0.98 -11.90 -44.91
C ASN A 54 1.10 -10.43 -44.45
N TYR A 55 0.28 -10.00 -43.49
CA TYR A 55 0.21 -8.62 -43.00
C TYR A 55 0.91 -8.45 -41.63
N ILE A 56 1.52 -9.51 -41.12
CA ILE A 56 2.15 -9.56 -39.81
C ILE A 56 3.62 -9.97 -39.92
N HIS A 57 4.45 -9.40 -39.04
CA HIS A 57 5.81 -9.84 -38.80
C HIS A 57 5.94 -10.43 -37.41
N LEU A 58 6.46 -11.65 -37.38
CA LEU A 58 6.73 -12.45 -36.20
C LEU A 58 7.80 -11.82 -35.31
N LYS A 59 7.46 -11.58 -34.04
CA LYS A 59 8.43 -11.21 -33.01
C LYS A 59 8.63 -12.35 -32.03
N LYS A 60 9.88 -12.57 -31.64
CA LYS A 60 10.21 -13.57 -30.61
C LYS A 60 9.59 -13.14 -29.28
N ALA A 61 8.98 -14.08 -28.56
CA ALA A 61 8.39 -13.87 -27.25
C ALA A 61 8.47 -15.14 -26.40
N ILE A 62 8.53 -14.97 -25.09
CA ILE A 62 8.43 -16.04 -24.10
C ILE A 62 6.98 -16.13 -23.66
N VAL A 63 6.44 -17.34 -23.63
CA VAL A 63 5.05 -17.59 -23.25
C VAL A 63 5.02 -18.40 -21.96
N SER A 64 4.47 -17.83 -20.90
CA SER A 64 4.27 -18.47 -19.59
C SER A 64 2.77 -18.71 -19.32
N ASN A 65 2.44 -19.64 -18.41
CA ASN A 65 1.07 -19.96 -17.99
C ASN A 65 0.11 -20.44 -19.10
N ARG A 66 0.53 -21.40 -19.92
CA ARG A 66 -0.30 -21.95 -21.02
C ARG A 66 -1.66 -22.45 -20.51
N GLY A 67 -2.76 -21.85 -20.97
CA GLY A 67 -4.12 -22.13 -20.51
C GLY A 67 -5.02 -20.88 -20.62
N GLN A 68 -6.06 -20.78 -19.78
CA GLN A 68 -6.96 -19.62 -19.75
C GLN A 68 -6.28 -18.29 -19.34
N TYR A 69 -5.06 -18.33 -18.80
CA TYR A 69 -4.31 -17.17 -18.28
C TYR A 69 -2.90 -17.06 -18.90
N GLU A 70 -2.79 -17.32 -20.21
CA GLU A 70 -1.52 -17.28 -20.94
C GLU A 70 -0.92 -15.87 -21.00
N THR A 71 0.34 -15.73 -20.56
CA THR A 71 1.08 -14.47 -20.54
C THR A 71 2.17 -14.51 -21.61
N VAL A 72 2.20 -13.52 -22.50
CA VAL A 72 3.19 -13.42 -23.60
C VAL A 72 4.08 -12.21 -23.36
N VAL A 73 5.37 -12.46 -23.14
CA VAL A 73 6.38 -11.42 -22.89
C VAL A 73 7.32 -11.33 -24.10
N PRO A 74 7.45 -10.18 -24.78
CA PRO A 74 8.37 -10.04 -25.91
C PRO A 74 9.81 -10.29 -25.47
N LEU A 75 10.61 -10.90 -26.37
CA LEU A 75 12.05 -11.16 -26.15
C LEU A 75 12.90 -9.88 -26.36
N GLU A 76 12.27 -8.78 -26.75
CA GLU A 76 12.89 -7.47 -26.90
C GLU A 76 13.29 -6.89 -25.53
N ASP A 77 14.31 -6.05 -25.53
CA ASP A 77 14.79 -5.41 -24.30
C ASP A 77 13.69 -4.59 -23.63
N SER A 78 13.47 -4.80 -22.34
CA SER A 78 12.45 -4.09 -21.56
C SER A 78 12.53 -2.55 -21.68
N VAL A 79 13.73 -2.00 -21.87
CA VAL A 79 13.92 -0.55 -22.07
C VAL A 79 13.38 -0.11 -23.43
N VAL A 80 13.51 -0.95 -24.46
CA VAL A 80 12.99 -0.67 -25.80
C VAL A 80 11.46 -0.72 -25.82
N THR A 81 10.85 -1.66 -25.09
CA THR A 81 9.39 -1.72 -24.95
C THR A 81 8.84 -0.53 -24.18
N GLU A 82 9.50 -0.13 -23.09
CA GLU A 82 9.11 1.02 -22.26
C GLU A 82 9.19 2.35 -23.03
N VAL A 83 10.29 2.58 -23.77
CA VAL A 83 10.44 3.77 -24.62
C VAL A 83 9.35 3.80 -25.71
N THR A 84 8.97 2.64 -26.25
CA THR A 84 7.91 2.57 -27.26
C THR A 84 6.55 2.98 -26.69
N ALA A 85 6.19 2.46 -25.49
CA ALA A 85 4.95 2.80 -24.81
C ALA A 85 4.91 4.29 -24.42
N THR A 86 6.00 4.79 -23.83
CA THR A 86 6.08 6.20 -23.41
C THR A 86 5.97 7.16 -24.59
N LEU A 87 6.61 6.85 -25.73
CA LEU A 87 6.48 7.66 -26.95
C LEU A 87 5.05 7.66 -27.51
N GLN A 88 4.30 6.58 -27.37
CA GLN A 88 2.88 6.54 -27.78
C GLN A 88 2.01 7.43 -26.90
N GLU A 89 2.23 7.39 -25.59
CA GLU A 89 1.54 8.26 -24.63
C GLU A 89 1.89 9.74 -24.86
N TRP A 90 3.18 10.06 -24.97
CA TRP A 90 3.65 11.41 -25.25
C TRP A 90 3.20 11.92 -26.61
N ALA A 91 3.00 11.07 -27.62
CA ALA A 91 2.47 11.49 -28.92
C ALA A 91 1.03 12.02 -28.84
N VAL A 92 0.20 11.46 -27.95
CA VAL A 92 -1.17 11.97 -27.71
C VAL A 92 -1.09 13.35 -27.05
N LEU A 93 -0.22 13.50 -26.05
CA LEU A 93 -0.03 14.76 -25.33
C LEU A 93 0.59 15.84 -26.22
N TRP A 94 1.58 15.48 -27.02
CA TRP A 94 2.22 16.37 -27.98
C TRP A 94 1.20 16.98 -28.94
N LYS A 95 0.26 16.17 -29.46
CA LYS A 95 -0.87 16.66 -30.26
C LYS A 95 -1.78 17.62 -29.47
N GLN A 96 -2.04 17.33 -28.19
CA GLN A 96 -2.83 18.22 -27.32
C GLN A 96 -2.13 19.55 -27.03
N LEU A 97 -0.79 19.57 -26.90
CA LEU A 97 -0.01 20.80 -26.67
C LEU A 97 -0.09 21.75 -27.87
N TYR A 98 -0.13 21.21 -29.09
CA TYR A 98 -0.38 21.99 -30.30
C TYR A 98 -1.78 22.63 -30.29
N VAL A 99 -2.80 21.83 -29.98
CA VAL A 99 -4.20 22.30 -29.91
C VAL A 99 -4.41 23.33 -28.80
N LYS A 100 -3.71 23.20 -27.68
CA LYS A 100 -3.77 24.13 -26.53
C LYS A 100 -2.82 25.34 -26.66
N HIS A 101 -2.22 25.56 -27.83
CA HIS A 101 -1.28 26.65 -28.10
C HIS A 101 -0.09 26.77 -27.11
N LYS A 102 0.36 25.65 -26.52
CA LYS A 102 1.57 25.62 -25.66
C LYS A 102 2.83 25.34 -26.48
N VAL A 103 3.21 26.32 -27.29
CA VAL A 103 4.23 26.22 -28.35
C VAL A 103 5.61 25.80 -27.81
N ASP A 104 6.05 26.36 -26.68
CA ASP A 104 7.37 26.04 -26.12
C ASP A 104 7.47 24.58 -25.65
N LEU A 105 6.41 24.08 -25.02
CA LEU A 105 6.35 22.70 -24.52
C LEU A 105 6.23 21.70 -25.68
N PHE A 106 5.51 22.09 -26.73
CA PHE A 106 5.37 21.30 -27.96
C PHE A 106 6.72 21.03 -28.64
N TYR A 107 7.57 22.06 -28.82
CA TYR A 107 8.89 21.88 -29.45
C TYR A 107 9.88 21.15 -28.56
N LYS A 108 9.86 21.41 -27.25
CA LYS A 108 10.70 20.70 -26.26
C LYS A 108 10.38 19.20 -26.21
N LEU A 109 9.10 18.85 -26.14
CA LEU A 109 8.66 17.45 -26.12
C LEU A 109 9.00 16.75 -27.45
N ARG A 110 8.79 17.42 -28.59
CA ARG A 110 9.15 16.89 -29.92
C ARG A 110 10.64 16.54 -30.01
N HIS A 111 11.50 17.40 -29.50
CA HIS A 111 12.95 17.19 -29.55
C HIS A 111 13.36 15.93 -28.77
N VAL A 112 12.87 15.79 -27.53
CA VAL A 112 13.19 14.63 -26.70
C VAL A 112 12.57 13.35 -27.25
N MET A 113 11.36 13.42 -27.80
CA MET A 113 10.77 12.27 -28.50
C MET A 113 11.64 11.79 -29.67
N ASN A 114 12.22 12.70 -30.46
CA ASN A 114 13.11 12.32 -31.56
C ASN A 114 14.42 11.68 -31.06
N GLU A 115 15.01 12.21 -29.99
CA GLU A 115 16.20 11.60 -29.39
C GLU A 115 15.92 10.19 -28.84
N LEU A 116 14.77 10.00 -28.18
CA LEU A 116 14.33 8.68 -27.71
C LEU A 116 14.14 7.70 -28.89
N ILE A 117 13.60 8.16 -30.02
CA ILE A 117 13.47 7.36 -31.24
C ILE A 117 14.84 6.96 -31.80
N ASP A 118 15.81 7.89 -31.84
CA ASP A 118 17.15 7.63 -32.35
C ASP A 118 17.94 6.68 -31.43
N LEU A 119 17.88 6.88 -30.12
CA LEU A 119 18.52 6.00 -29.13
C LEU A 119 17.89 4.59 -29.13
N ARG A 120 16.57 4.50 -29.30
CA ARG A 120 15.86 3.24 -29.50
C ARG A 120 16.32 2.54 -30.79
N ARG A 121 16.52 3.29 -31.88
CA ARG A 121 17.05 2.76 -33.14
C ARG A 121 18.48 2.23 -32.97
N GLN A 122 19.31 2.91 -32.17
CA GLN A 122 20.67 2.44 -31.85
C GLN A 122 20.65 1.13 -31.07
N LEU A 123 19.79 0.97 -30.05
CA LEU A 123 19.64 -0.30 -29.33
C LEU A 123 19.18 -1.45 -30.23
N LEU A 124 18.27 -1.17 -31.16
CA LEU A 124 17.76 -2.17 -32.11
C LEU A 124 18.73 -2.50 -33.24
N SER A 125 19.81 -1.74 -33.41
CA SER A 125 20.79 -1.96 -34.48
C SER A 125 21.55 -3.28 -34.30
N GLY A 126 21.71 -3.78 -33.08
CA GLY A 126 22.42 -5.03 -32.79
C GLY A 126 23.95 -4.99 -32.94
N HIS A 127 24.54 -3.85 -33.30
CA HIS A 127 25.98 -3.69 -33.56
C HIS A 127 26.76 -3.03 -32.40
N LEU A 128 26.11 -2.81 -31.25
CA LEU A 128 26.71 -2.12 -30.10
C LEU A 128 27.45 -3.08 -29.16
N THR A 129 28.60 -2.65 -28.63
CA THR A 129 29.27 -3.37 -27.53
C THR A 129 28.46 -3.28 -26.24
N GLN A 130 28.70 -4.17 -25.26
CA GLN A 130 27.97 -4.14 -23.98
C GLN A 130 28.05 -2.78 -23.26
N ASP A 131 29.20 -2.10 -23.33
CA ASP A 131 29.38 -0.78 -22.72
C ASP A 131 28.61 0.31 -23.47
N GLN A 132 28.56 0.24 -24.81
CA GLN A 132 27.75 1.14 -25.62
C GLN A 132 26.25 0.93 -25.39
N VAL A 133 25.79 -0.34 -25.29
CA VAL A 133 24.41 -0.67 -24.92
C VAL A 133 24.04 -0.08 -23.56
N ARG A 134 24.94 -0.17 -22.58
CA ARG A 134 24.72 0.40 -21.24
C ARG A 134 24.58 1.92 -21.28
N GLU A 135 25.43 2.61 -22.05
CA GLU A 135 25.38 4.07 -22.16
C GLU A 135 24.14 4.56 -22.91
N VAL A 136 23.71 3.85 -23.95
CA VAL A 136 22.46 4.16 -24.67
C VAL A 136 21.25 3.94 -23.77
N LYS A 137 21.21 2.86 -22.97
CA LYS A 137 20.14 2.64 -21.97
C LYS A 137 20.11 3.74 -20.92
N ARG A 138 21.28 4.18 -20.43
CA ARG A 138 21.40 5.29 -19.47
C ARG A 138 20.82 6.58 -20.05
N HIS A 139 21.16 6.91 -21.30
CA HIS A 139 20.61 8.07 -21.99
C HIS A 139 19.09 8.00 -22.18
N LEU A 140 18.55 6.83 -22.53
CA LEU A 140 17.11 6.63 -22.66
C LEU A 140 16.37 6.91 -21.35
N THR A 141 16.84 6.34 -20.24
CA THR A 141 16.23 6.55 -18.92
C THR A 141 16.25 8.02 -18.52
N VAL A 142 17.38 8.72 -18.69
CA VAL A 142 17.49 10.15 -18.35
C VAL A 142 16.51 11.01 -19.16
N ARG A 143 16.32 10.70 -20.44
CA ARG A 143 15.40 11.47 -21.31
C ARG A 143 13.94 11.16 -21.03
N LEU A 144 13.60 9.92 -20.66
CA LEU A 144 12.27 9.54 -20.20
C LEU A 144 11.91 10.28 -18.90
N ASP A 145 12.81 10.28 -17.91
CA ASP A 145 12.62 10.95 -16.62
C ASP A 145 12.37 12.45 -16.83
N TRP A 146 13.20 13.11 -17.65
CA TRP A 146 13.06 14.53 -17.94
C TRP A 146 11.70 14.89 -18.57
N GLY A 147 11.22 14.09 -19.52
CA GLY A 147 9.94 14.40 -20.16
C GLY A 147 8.73 14.09 -19.29
N ASN A 148 8.84 13.11 -18.37
CA ASN A 148 7.79 12.85 -17.38
C ASN A 148 7.69 13.98 -16.34
N ASP A 149 8.84 14.49 -15.87
CA ASP A 149 8.91 15.66 -14.98
C ASP A 149 8.35 16.93 -15.65
N LEU A 150 8.65 17.14 -16.93
CA LEU A 150 8.14 18.29 -17.71
C LEU A 150 6.61 18.26 -17.90
N LEU A 151 6.00 17.07 -17.90
CA LEU A 151 4.58 16.86 -18.19
C LEU A 151 3.67 16.74 -16.96
N GLY A 152 4.24 16.77 -15.74
CA GLY A 152 3.48 16.81 -14.49
C GLY A 152 2.79 15.50 -14.11
N TYR A 153 3.29 14.35 -14.58
CA TYR A 153 2.86 13.04 -14.10
C TYR A 153 3.51 12.76 -12.74
N SER A 154 2.70 12.60 -11.70
CA SER A 154 3.14 12.22 -10.35
C SER A 154 3.66 10.78 -10.34
N ASN A 155 4.87 10.64 -9.79
CA ASN A 155 5.60 9.39 -9.54
C ASN A 155 4.81 8.34 -8.73
N GLU A 156 4.33 7.30 -9.41
CA GLU A 156 4.19 5.96 -8.84
C GLU A 156 4.49 4.90 -9.91
N ARG A 157 5.77 4.74 -10.28
CA ARG A 157 6.36 3.54 -10.88
C ARG A 157 7.89 3.64 -10.81
N PHE A 158 8.51 2.69 -10.10
CA PHE A 158 9.94 2.42 -9.91
C PHE A 158 10.96 3.44 -10.45
N MET A 159 11.47 4.31 -9.57
CA MET A 159 12.67 5.13 -9.84
C MET A 159 13.93 4.46 -9.29
N VAL A 160 14.90 4.19 -10.17
CA VAL A 160 16.25 3.72 -9.82
C VAL A 160 17.25 4.83 -10.15
N ARG A 161 17.61 5.69 -9.18
CA ARG A 161 18.65 6.72 -9.40
C ARG A 161 20.02 6.08 -9.47
N LEU A 162 20.76 6.28 -10.57
CA LEU A 162 22.05 5.64 -10.81
C LEU A 162 23.24 6.51 -10.35
N ASN A 163 24.34 5.89 -9.92
CA ASN A 163 25.64 6.49 -9.63
C ASN A 163 26.39 6.81 -10.93
N LYS A 164 27.60 7.38 -10.82
CA LYS A 164 28.41 7.83 -11.97
C LYS A 164 28.77 6.72 -12.99
N ASN A 165 28.54 5.45 -12.66
CA ASN A 165 28.71 4.30 -13.53
C ASN A 165 27.38 3.64 -13.95
N GLY A 166 26.24 4.30 -13.72
CA GLY A 166 24.94 3.78 -14.14
C GLY A 166 24.36 2.67 -13.26
N GLY A 167 24.66 2.61 -11.94
CA GLY A 167 24.03 1.65 -10.99
C GLY A 167 23.31 2.33 -9.81
N PRO A 168 22.20 1.80 -9.26
CA PRO A 168 21.40 2.47 -8.23
C PRO A 168 22.18 3.01 -7.03
N ARG A 169 21.92 4.25 -6.61
CA ARG A 169 22.38 4.88 -5.38
C ARG A 169 21.19 4.95 -4.42
N ASN A 170 21.05 3.92 -3.57
CA ASN A 170 20.34 4.04 -2.30
C ASN A 170 21.15 3.31 -1.21
N PRO A 171 21.36 3.94 -0.04
CA PRO A 171 22.20 3.42 1.04
C PRO A 171 21.57 2.32 1.92
N GLU A 172 20.48 1.68 1.48
CA GLU A 172 19.78 0.62 2.25
C GLU A 172 20.04 -0.82 1.77
N LYS A 173 21.09 -1.03 0.97
CA LYS A 173 21.48 -2.39 0.57
C LYS A 173 22.30 -3.05 1.68
N ILE A 174 21.61 -3.70 2.62
CA ILE A 174 22.08 -5.01 3.07
C ILE A 174 21.71 -5.96 1.93
N ASP A 175 22.70 -6.31 1.13
CA ASP A 175 22.53 -7.15 -0.03
C ASP A 175 21.82 -8.47 0.33
N ARG A 176 20.71 -8.72 -0.37
CA ARG A 176 19.96 -9.99 -0.34
C ARG A 176 20.79 -11.06 -1.07
N MET A 177 21.88 -11.50 -0.46
CA MET A 177 22.78 -12.53 -0.99
C MET A 177 22.94 -13.68 0.00
N CYS A 178 23.04 -14.91 -0.52
CA CYS A 178 23.48 -16.06 0.26
C CYS A 178 24.89 -16.41 -0.23
N ALA A 179 25.90 -15.90 0.46
CA ALA A 179 27.31 -16.21 0.17
C ALA A 179 27.83 -17.24 1.16
N LEU A 180 28.37 -18.36 0.66
CA LEU A 180 29.06 -19.36 1.46
C LEU A 180 30.58 -19.20 1.30
N PHE A 181 31.25 -18.79 2.39
CA PHE A 181 32.70 -18.67 2.42
C PHE A 181 33.33 -19.92 3.04
N THR A 182 34.24 -20.58 2.31
CA THR A 182 35.03 -21.69 2.84
C THR A 182 36.36 -21.15 3.34
N VAL A 183 36.54 -21.16 4.66
CA VAL A 183 37.78 -20.78 5.36
C VAL A 183 38.52 -22.04 5.78
N ARG A 184 39.80 -22.15 5.45
CA ARG A 184 40.65 -23.29 5.82
C ARG A 184 41.47 -22.96 7.07
N VAL A 185 41.66 -23.95 7.94
CA VAL A 185 42.59 -23.88 9.07
C VAL A 185 43.90 -24.57 8.67
N CYS A 186 45.00 -23.84 8.58
CA CYS A 186 46.28 -24.37 8.07
C CYS A 186 47.52 -23.64 8.62
N ARG A 187 48.72 -24.11 8.23
CA ARG A 187 49.99 -23.38 8.38
C ARG A 187 49.99 -22.10 7.54
N MET A 188 50.84 -21.14 7.91
CA MET A 188 51.00 -19.90 7.13
C MET A 188 51.57 -20.14 5.71
N LEU A 189 52.38 -21.19 5.51
CA LEU A 189 52.90 -21.59 4.20
C LEU A 189 52.12 -22.82 3.67
N LEU A 190 51.79 -22.81 2.37
CA LEU A 190 51.07 -23.89 1.68
C LEU A 190 51.96 -25.08 1.30
N ASN A 191 53.28 -24.87 1.20
CA ASN A 191 54.23 -25.92 0.84
C ASN A 191 54.68 -26.69 2.10
N ASP A 192 54.07 -27.85 2.33
CA ASP A 192 54.52 -28.82 3.33
C ASP A 192 55.76 -29.58 2.83
N SER A 193 56.95 -29.00 3.04
CA SER A 193 58.20 -29.78 3.01
C SER A 193 58.56 -30.37 4.37
N LYS A 194 57.76 -30.12 5.42
CA LYS A 194 58.04 -30.57 6.80
C LYS A 194 56.95 -31.50 7.32
N LYS A 195 57.30 -32.79 7.41
CA LYS A 195 56.52 -33.84 8.07
C LYS A 195 56.43 -33.57 9.57
N GLY A 196 55.28 -33.12 10.04
CA GLY A 196 54.95 -32.96 11.47
C GLY A 196 53.70 -32.10 11.64
N PRO A 197 52.89 -32.27 12.70
CA PRO A 197 51.75 -31.42 12.97
C PRO A 197 52.21 -29.97 13.25
N PRO A 198 51.51 -28.95 12.74
CA PRO A 198 51.83 -27.55 13.07
C PRO A 198 51.59 -27.27 14.56
N HIS A 199 52.48 -26.49 15.18
CA HIS A 199 52.28 -26.01 16.56
C HIS A 199 51.30 -24.83 16.65
N LEU A 200 51.10 -24.10 15.54
CA LEU A 200 50.20 -22.96 15.43
C LEU A 200 49.30 -23.08 14.19
N HIS A 201 48.01 -22.84 14.38
CA HIS A 201 47.01 -22.85 13.31
C HIS A 201 46.51 -21.43 12.99
N TYR A 202 46.38 -21.12 11.70
CA TYR A 202 45.83 -19.86 11.22
C TYR A 202 44.58 -20.12 10.38
N ARG A 203 43.56 -19.27 10.53
CA ARG A 203 42.42 -19.22 9.61
C ARG A 203 42.87 -18.48 8.34
N ARG A 204 42.71 -19.09 7.18
CA ARG A 204 43.02 -18.46 5.88
C ARG A 204 41.89 -18.68 4.88
N PRO A 205 41.59 -17.69 4.03
CA PRO A 205 40.59 -17.86 2.98
C PRO A 205 41.05 -18.96 1.99
N TYR A 206 40.13 -19.84 1.60
CA TYR A 206 40.44 -20.92 0.66
C TYR A 206 39.59 -20.83 -0.61
N GLY A 207 38.27 -20.79 -0.47
CA GLY A 207 37.36 -20.71 -1.61
C GLY A 207 36.02 -20.09 -1.25
N CYS A 208 35.35 -19.53 -2.25
CA CYS A 208 34.07 -18.85 -2.10
C CYS A 208 33.06 -19.46 -3.08
N ALA A 209 31.85 -19.72 -2.58
CA ALA A 209 30.72 -20.21 -3.34
C ALA A 209 29.52 -19.30 -3.05
N VAL A 210 28.85 -18.78 -4.07
CA VAL A 210 27.83 -17.74 -3.88
C VAL A 210 26.58 -18.05 -4.66
N LEU A 211 25.43 -17.81 -4.03
CA LEU A 211 24.12 -17.89 -4.64
C LEU A 211 23.36 -16.56 -4.47
N SER A 212 22.85 -16.04 -5.57
CA SER A 212 21.97 -14.87 -5.59
C SER A 212 20.58 -15.26 -5.07
N ILE A 213 20.09 -14.59 -4.02
CA ILE A 213 18.74 -14.85 -3.50
C ILE A 213 17.66 -14.41 -4.50
N MET A 214 17.95 -13.42 -5.36
CA MET A 214 17.02 -13.04 -6.43
C MET A 214 16.79 -14.19 -7.40
N ASP A 215 17.84 -14.94 -7.73
CA ASP A 215 17.76 -16.10 -8.62
C ASP A 215 16.95 -17.22 -7.95
N VAL A 216 17.13 -17.40 -6.64
CA VAL A 216 16.34 -18.35 -5.83
C VAL A 216 14.86 -17.98 -5.86
N LEU A 217 14.51 -16.74 -5.50
CA LEU A 217 13.13 -16.27 -5.40
C LEU A 217 12.38 -16.29 -6.73
N GLN A 218 13.07 -16.05 -7.86
CA GLN A 218 12.48 -16.21 -9.19
C GLN A 218 12.24 -17.68 -9.56
N SER A 219 13.03 -18.59 -8.98
CA SER A 219 13.05 -20.00 -9.35
C SER A 219 12.14 -20.88 -8.49
N ILE A 220 11.74 -20.43 -7.29
CA ILE A 220 10.77 -21.09 -6.42
C ILE A 220 9.40 -20.46 -6.71
N SER A 221 8.61 -21.12 -7.55
CA SER A 221 7.30 -20.61 -8.01
C SER A 221 6.17 -20.97 -7.06
N GLU A 222 6.28 -22.11 -6.35
CA GLU A 222 5.23 -22.64 -5.49
C GLU A 222 5.61 -22.56 -3.99
N ILE A 223 4.61 -22.32 -3.14
CA ILE A 223 4.79 -22.26 -1.68
C ILE A 223 5.10 -23.68 -1.18
N LYS A 224 6.12 -23.83 -0.31
CA LYS A 224 6.65 -25.11 0.19
C LYS A 224 7.40 -25.97 -0.83
N GLU A 225 7.64 -25.49 -2.05
CA GLU A 225 8.55 -26.14 -2.99
C GLU A 225 10.00 -26.07 -2.44
N GLU A 226 10.62 -27.23 -2.27
CA GLU A 226 12.04 -27.36 -1.93
C GLU A 226 12.84 -27.54 -3.22
N LYS A 227 13.90 -26.74 -3.37
CA LYS A 227 14.72 -26.73 -4.59
C LYS A 227 16.20 -26.77 -4.29
N ASP A 228 16.91 -27.63 -5.02
CA ASP A 228 18.34 -27.81 -4.92
C ASP A 228 19.11 -26.83 -5.82
N PHE A 229 20.14 -26.21 -5.25
CA PHE A 229 21.05 -25.31 -5.93
C PHE A 229 22.48 -25.84 -5.80
N VAL A 230 23.16 -26.00 -6.95
CA VAL A 230 24.56 -26.43 -6.98
C VAL A 230 25.46 -25.19 -7.07
N LEU A 231 26.21 -24.93 -6.01
CA LEU A 231 27.18 -23.84 -5.94
C LEU A 231 28.59 -24.37 -6.23
N LYS A 232 29.26 -23.76 -7.20
CA LYS A 232 30.67 -24.04 -7.50
C LYS A 232 31.56 -23.28 -6.53
N VAL A 233 32.58 -23.94 -5.98
CA VAL A 233 33.59 -23.32 -5.12
C VAL A 233 34.71 -22.76 -5.98
N TYR A 234 34.92 -21.44 -5.91
CA TYR A 234 36.02 -20.75 -6.61
C TYR A 234 37.17 -20.52 -5.64
N THR A 235 38.37 -20.96 -5.99
CA THR A 235 39.58 -20.73 -5.18
C THR A 235 40.21 -19.38 -5.50
N CYS A 236 40.79 -18.75 -4.49
CA CYS A 236 41.41 -17.43 -4.64
C CYS A 236 42.90 -17.57 -4.99
N ASN A 237 43.33 -17.06 -6.15
CA ASN A 237 44.75 -17.02 -6.55
C ASN A 237 45.48 -15.81 -5.96
N ASN A 238 44.74 -14.76 -5.57
CA ASN A 238 45.28 -13.53 -4.98
C ASN A 238 44.39 -13.07 -3.81
N GLU A 239 44.85 -13.34 -2.58
CA GLU A 239 44.11 -13.05 -1.35
C GLU A 239 43.79 -11.55 -1.15
N ASN A 240 44.49 -10.64 -1.85
CA ASN A 240 44.21 -9.20 -1.76
C ASN A 240 42.83 -8.81 -2.32
N GLU A 241 42.26 -9.62 -3.22
CA GLU A 241 40.93 -9.39 -3.79
C GLU A 241 39.84 -10.20 -3.05
N TRP A 242 40.16 -10.85 -1.92
CA TRP A 242 39.23 -11.74 -1.21
C TRP A 242 37.90 -11.06 -0.84
N CYS A 243 37.94 -9.81 -0.39
CA CYS A 243 36.73 -9.08 -0.01
C CYS A 243 35.75 -8.86 -1.17
N GLN A 244 36.20 -8.95 -2.44
CA GLN A 244 35.37 -8.74 -3.64
C GLN A 244 35.05 -10.03 -4.39
N ILE A 245 35.58 -11.19 -3.94
CA ILE A 245 35.45 -12.46 -4.68
C ILE A 245 33.99 -12.85 -4.90
N HIS A 246 33.13 -12.60 -3.92
CA HIS A 246 31.71 -12.96 -3.98
C HIS A 246 30.95 -12.13 -5.03
N GLU A 247 31.19 -10.81 -5.10
CA GLU A 247 30.63 -9.95 -6.15
C GLU A 247 31.14 -10.35 -7.53
N ASN A 248 32.41 -10.70 -7.65
CA ASN A 248 33.02 -11.10 -8.91
C ASN A 248 32.44 -12.40 -9.46
N ILE A 249 32.18 -13.39 -8.57
CA ILE A 249 31.47 -14.63 -8.94
C ILE A 249 30.07 -14.31 -9.46
N ILE A 250 29.30 -13.47 -8.77
CA ILE A 250 27.94 -13.08 -9.18
C ILE A 250 27.95 -12.35 -10.53
N ARG A 251 28.89 -11.42 -10.73
CA ARG A 251 29.03 -10.67 -11.98
C ARG A 251 29.59 -11.50 -13.14
N LYS A 252 29.89 -12.78 -12.91
CA LYS A 252 30.48 -13.70 -13.89
C LYS A 252 31.78 -13.16 -14.51
N SER A 253 32.61 -12.47 -13.73
CA SER A 253 33.94 -12.00 -14.16
C SER A 253 34.94 -13.16 -14.17
N SER A 254 34.75 -14.08 -15.12
CA SER A 254 35.34 -15.43 -15.13
C SER A 254 36.81 -15.54 -15.57
N THR A 255 37.50 -14.43 -15.82
CA THR A 255 38.90 -14.45 -16.31
C THR A 255 39.96 -14.49 -15.22
N LYS A 256 39.61 -14.24 -13.94
CA LYS A 256 40.59 -14.17 -12.82
C LYS A 256 40.55 -15.34 -11.83
N TYR A 257 39.49 -16.15 -11.82
CA TYR A 257 39.26 -17.16 -10.77
C TYR A 257 39.09 -18.54 -11.40
N THR A 258 40.01 -19.45 -11.08
CA THR A 258 40.02 -20.80 -11.63
C THR A 258 39.15 -21.70 -10.75
N ALA A 259 38.13 -22.34 -11.34
CA ALA A 259 37.48 -23.47 -10.68
C ALA A 259 38.47 -24.65 -10.71
N PRO A 260 38.77 -25.32 -9.59
CA PRO A 260 39.64 -26.48 -9.60
C PRO A 260 39.09 -27.56 -10.57
N SER A 261 39.98 -28.31 -11.21
CA SER A 261 39.67 -29.33 -12.24
C SER A 261 38.89 -30.54 -11.73
N SER A 262 38.59 -30.60 -10.44
CA SER A 262 37.81 -31.63 -9.76
C SER A 262 36.48 -31.03 -9.29
N ASN A 263 35.39 -31.79 -9.46
CA ASN A 263 34.00 -31.40 -9.16
C ASN A 263 33.75 -31.12 -7.66
N TYR A 264 34.34 -30.07 -7.08
CA TYR A 264 33.99 -29.60 -5.75
C TYR A 264 32.85 -28.58 -5.87
N GLY A 265 31.64 -29.02 -5.51
CA GLY A 265 30.44 -28.19 -5.43
C GLY A 265 29.72 -28.42 -4.12
N LEU A 266 29.00 -27.40 -3.67
CA LEU A 266 28.11 -27.47 -2.52
C LEU A 266 26.68 -27.53 -3.06
N ILE A 267 25.87 -28.44 -2.53
CA ILE A 267 24.44 -28.47 -2.82
C ILE A 267 23.74 -27.86 -1.62
N ILE A 268 22.92 -26.84 -1.86
CA ILE A 268 22.02 -26.30 -0.84
C ILE A 268 20.59 -26.45 -1.31
N SER A 269 19.71 -26.90 -0.42
CA SER A 269 18.28 -26.99 -0.65
C SER A 269 17.60 -25.83 0.05
N LEU A 270 16.76 -25.09 -0.66
CA LEU A 270 16.05 -23.93 -0.13
C LEU A 270 14.55 -24.11 -0.29
N GLN A 271 13.80 -23.75 0.75
CA GLN A 271 12.35 -23.80 0.79
C GLN A 271 11.80 -22.47 1.32
N LEU A 272 10.79 -21.91 0.65
CA LEU A 272 10.13 -20.67 1.08
C LEU A 272 8.88 -20.99 1.92
N LEU A 273 8.87 -20.47 3.15
CA LEU A 273 7.73 -20.55 4.08
C LEU A 273 7.15 -19.15 4.30
N ARG A 274 5.81 -19.05 4.41
CA ARG A 274 5.09 -17.79 4.63
C ARG A 274 4.29 -17.86 5.93
N GLY A 275 4.18 -16.73 6.62
CA GLY A 275 3.48 -16.59 7.91
C GLY A 275 4.40 -16.08 9.01
N ASP A 276 3.84 -15.79 10.18
CA ASP A 276 4.63 -15.49 11.37
C ASP A 276 5.35 -16.74 11.89
N MET A 277 6.35 -16.55 12.76
CA MET A 277 7.19 -17.65 13.23
C MET A 277 6.39 -18.72 13.99
N GLU A 278 5.33 -18.34 14.70
CA GLU A 278 4.51 -19.26 15.50
C GLU A 278 3.62 -20.11 14.59
N GLN A 279 3.02 -19.50 13.56
CA GLN A 279 2.30 -20.19 12.51
C GLN A 279 3.23 -21.14 11.75
N VAL A 280 4.40 -20.67 11.32
CA VAL A 280 5.37 -21.47 10.56
C VAL A 280 5.85 -22.68 11.38
N ARG A 281 6.10 -22.52 12.69
CA ARG A 281 6.44 -23.63 13.59
C ARG A 281 5.31 -24.65 13.71
N ARG A 282 4.08 -24.19 13.89
CA ARG A 282 2.90 -25.04 14.05
C ARG A 282 2.59 -25.84 12.79
N GLU A 283 2.75 -25.22 11.62
CA GLU A 283 2.50 -25.87 10.33
C GLU A 283 3.64 -26.78 9.86
N ASN A 284 4.87 -26.61 10.39
CA ASN A 284 6.06 -27.35 9.95
C ASN A 284 6.86 -27.94 11.14
N PRO A 285 6.24 -28.70 12.06
CA PRO A 285 6.89 -29.15 13.30
C PRO A 285 8.11 -30.06 13.05
N MET A 286 8.10 -30.84 11.97
CA MET A 286 9.20 -31.74 11.60
C MET A 286 10.50 -30.99 11.28
N ILE A 287 10.43 -29.76 10.78
CA ILE A 287 11.61 -28.93 10.49
C ILE A 287 12.23 -28.48 11.82
N PHE A 288 11.43 -27.94 12.73
CA PHE A 288 11.93 -27.32 13.96
C PHE A 288 12.33 -28.33 15.05
N ASN A 289 11.75 -29.54 15.06
CA ASN A 289 12.10 -30.59 16.03
C ASN A 289 13.54 -31.12 15.88
N ARG A 290 14.24 -30.80 14.78
CA ARG A 290 15.61 -31.25 14.50
C ARG A 290 16.71 -30.31 15.02
N GLY A 291 16.37 -29.33 15.85
CA GLY A 291 17.35 -28.37 16.39
C GLY A 291 17.88 -27.42 15.33
N VAL A 292 16.98 -26.88 14.49
CA VAL A 292 17.35 -25.93 13.42
C VAL A 292 17.84 -24.61 14.00
N SER A 293 19.04 -24.21 13.59
CA SER A 293 19.60 -22.90 13.91
C SER A 293 18.80 -21.78 13.24
N VAL A 294 18.27 -20.85 14.04
CA VAL A 294 17.48 -19.72 13.54
C VAL A 294 18.35 -18.47 13.42
N THR A 295 18.48 -17.95 12.20
CA THR A 295 19.13 -16.66 11.93
C THR A 295 18.07 -15.59 11.72
N ARG A 296 18.05 -14.56 12.57
CA ARG A 296 17.19 -13.38 12.38
C ARG A 296 17.76 -12.47 11.29
N LYS A 297 16.89 -11.75 10.57
CA LYS A 297 17.25 -10.69 9.61
C LYS A 297 18.24 -9.71 10.25
N LEU A 298 19.27 -9.26 9.53
CA LEU A 298 20.11 -8.14 9.96
C LEU A 298 19.26 -6.86 9.98
N GLY A 299 19.17 -6.18 11.12
CA GLY A 299 18.16 -5.14 11.34
C GLY A 299 16.78 -5.72 11.67
N PHE A 300 15.74 -4.89 11.69
CA PHE A 300 14.40 -5.32 12.10
C PHE A 300 13.56 -5.94 10.97
N PRO A 301 12.60 -6.84 11.30
CA PRO A 301 11.49 -7.13 10.41
C PRO A 301 10.70 -5.85 10.11
N ASP A 302 9.86 -5.91 9.07
CA ASP A 302 9.11 -4.74 8.62
C ASP A 302 8.07 -4.26 9.65
N VAL A 303 7.69 -5.13 10.58
CA VAL A 303 6.82 -4.84 11.72
C VAL A 303 7.42 -5.44 12.99
N ILE A 304 7.50 -4.64 14.05
CA ILE A 304 7.94 -5.06 15.39
C ILE A 304 6.70 -5.09 16.27
N MET A 305 6.30 -6.29 16.71
CA MET A 305 5.12 -6.44 17.57
C MET A 305 5.45 -6.03 19.02
N PRO A 306 4.47 -5.51 19.78
CA PRO A 306 4.68 -5.17 21.19
C PRO A 306 5.16 -6.40 21.96
N GLY A 307 6.16 -6.22 22.83
CA GLY A 307 6.80 -7.30 23.58
C GLY A 307 7.93 -8.06 22.86
N ASP A 308 8.24 -7.80 21.58
CA ASP A 308 9.40 -8.41 20.92
C ASP A 308 10.72 -7.79 21.43
N ILE A 309 11.50 -8.59 22.16
CA ILE A 309 12.77 -8.18 22.75
C ILE A 309 13.92 -8.63 21.85
N ARG A 310 14.73 -7.66 21.42
CA ARG A 310 15.96 -7.89 20.67
C ARG A 310 17.07 -6.97 21.14
N ASN A 311 18.28 -7.50 21.24
CA ASN A 311 19.51 -6.74 21.51
C ASN A 311 20.71 -7.41 20.81
N ASP A 312 20.70 -7.40 19.48
CA ASP A 312 21.80 -7.96 18.69
C ASP A 312 22.71 -6.82 18.21
N LEU A 313 23.96 -6.78 18.69
CA LEU A 313 25.01 -5.94 18.12
C LEU A 313 25.80 -6.75 17.11
N TYR A 314 25.91 -6.27 15.88
CA TYR A 314 26.77 -6.85 14.85
C TYR A 314 27.98 -5.94 14.66
N LEU A 315 29.15 -6.54 14.52
CA LEU A 315 30.39 -5.86 14.21
C LEU A 315 31.01 -6.48 12.96
N THR A 316 31.33 -5.65 11.99
CA THR A 316 32.09 -6.04 10.81
C THR A 316 33.54 -5.59 10.97
N LEU A 317 34.46 -6.53 10.89
CA LEU A 317 35.88 -6.25 10.81
C LEU A 317 36.20 -5.78 9.39
N GLU A 318 36.29 -4.46 9.16
CA GLU A 318 36.37 -3.90 7.80
C GLU A 318 37.78 -4.04 7.21
N LYS A 319 38.72 -3.22 7.70
CA LYS A 319 40.07 -3.10 7.15
C LYS A 319 41.05 -2.53 8.17
N GLY A 320 42.33 -2.69 7.91
CA GLY A 320 43.36 -1.92 8.61
C GLY A 320 44.53 -1.63 7.68
N ASP A 321 45.25 -0.54 7.95
CA ASP A 321 46.46 -0.14 7.25
C ASP A 321 47.61 -0.08 8.25
N PHE A 322 48.62 -0.92 8.07
CA PHE A 322 49.71 -1.11 9.02
C PHE A 322 51.08 -0.91 8.37
N GLU A 323 52.03 -0.42 9.15
CA GLU A 323 53.39 -0.25 8.66
C GLU A 323 54.13 -1.59 8.58
N ARG A 324 54.99 -1.74 7.56
CA ARG A 324 55.88 -2.89 7.43
C ARG A 324 56.89 -2.98 8.59
N GLY A 325 57.23 -1.86 9.22
CA GLY A 325 58.07 -1.81 10.42
C GLY A 325 59.47 -2.40 10.20
N GLY A 326 60.19 -1.91 9.18
CA GLY A 326 61.57 -2.31 8.87
C GLY A 326 61.75 -3.70 8.23
N LYS A 327 60.67 -4.44 7.95
CA LYS A 327 60.74 -5.75 7.27
C LYS A 327 60.80 -5.61 5.75
N SER A 328 61.49 -6.55 5.09
CA SER A 328 61.59 -6.65 3.62
C SER A 328 60.26 -7.04 2.95
N VAL A 329 59.42 -7.79 3.65
CA VAL A 329 58.10 -8.25 3.20
C VAL A 329 56.98 -7.72 4.09
N GLN A 330 55.76 -7.66 3.55
CA GLN A 330 54.56 -7.24 4.30
C GLN A 330 54.28 -8.19 5.48
N LYS A 331 53.71 -7.63 6.56
CA LYS A 331 53.29 -8.41 7.73
C LYS A 331 52.08 -9.29 7.37
N ASN A 332 51.98 -10.45 8.00
CA ASN A 332 50.74 -11.23 8.09
C ASN A 332 50.07 -10.81 9.39
N ILE A 333 48.85 -10.30 9.33
CA ILE A 333 48.17 -9.64 10.46
C ILE A 333 46.97 -10.47 10.88
N GLU A 334 46.92 -10.83 12.16
CA GLU A 334 45.75 -11.39 12.82
C GLU A 334 45.22 -10.37 13.82
N VAL A 335 43.90 -10.20 13.84
CA VAL A 335 43.19 -9.41 14.85
C VAL A 335 42.58 -10.37 15.86
N THR A 336 42.92 -10.17 17.13
CA THR A 336 42.21 -10.81 18.25
C THR A 336 41.24 -9.81 18.85
N MET A 337 39.96 -10.16 18.96
CA MET A 337 38.94 -9.28 19.56
C MET A 337 38.38 -9.89 20.85
N TYR A 338 38.22 -9.03 21.85
CA TYR A 338 37.59 -9.34 23.13
C TYR A 338 36.46 -8.36 23.41
N VAL A 339 35.43 -8.85 24.12
CA VAL A 339 34.45 -8.00 24.80
C VAL A 339 34.83 -7.97 26.27
N LEU A 340 35.13 -6.78 26.80
CA LEU A 340 35.55 -6.62 28.19
C LEU A 340 34.61 -5.69 28.94
N TYR A 341 34.52 -5.90 30.25
CA TYR A 341 33.85 -5.00 31.17
C TYR A 341 34.84 -3.97 31.77
N ALA A 342 34.31 -2.96 32.45
CA ALA A 342 35.08 -1.81 32.96
C ALA A 342 36.19 -2.20 33.96
N ASP A 343 36.04 -3.34 34.65
CA ASP A 343 37.02 -3.92 35.57
C ASP A 343 38.09 -4.78 34.87
N GLY A 344 37.98 -4.97 33.56
CA GLY A 344 38.88 -5.83 32.77
C GLY A 344 38.44 -7.28 32.65
N GLU A 345 37.28 -7.64 33.19
CA GLU A 345 36.71 -8.98 33.01
C GLU A 345 36.39 -9.22 31.52
N ILE A 346 36.86 -10.33 30.95
CA ILE A 346 36.43 -10.77 29.63
C ILE A 346 35.03 -11.36 29.75
N LEU A 347 34.06 -10.75 29.07
CA LEU A 347 32.70 -11.25 29.05
C LEU A 347 32.63 -12.56 28.26
N LYS A 348 32.34 -13.65 28.97
CA LYS A 348 32.21 -14.99 28.38
C LYS A 348 30.99 -15.05 27.48
N ASP A 349 31.08 -15.90 26.45
CA ASP A 349 29.99 -16.21 25.52
C ASP A 349 29.34 -15.01 24.79
N CYS A 350 30.05 -13.88 24.73
CA CYS A 350 29.60 -12.63 24.11
C CYS A 350 30.07 -12.45 22.65
N ILE A 351 30.58 -13.51 22.02
CA ILE A 351 31.02 -13.50 20.62
C ILE A 351 30.45 -14.73 19.90
N SER A 352 29.72 -14.52 18.81
CA SER A 352 29.18 -15.57 17.94
C SER A 352 29.53 -15.29 16.47
N LEU A 353 30.03 -16.31 15.77
CA LEU A 353 30.44 -16.22 14.36
C LEU A 353 29.36 -16.67 13.37
N GLY A 354 28.21 -17.07 13.88
CA GLY A 354 27.11 -17.59 13.08
C GLY A 354 26.09 -18.33 13.93
N SER A 355 24.87 -18.46 13.41
CA SER A 355 23.81 -19.22 14.07
C SER A 355 24.17 -20.71 14.14
N GLY A 356 24.04 -21.31 15.32
CA GLY A 356 24.38 -22.72 15.55
C GLY A 356 25.85 -22.97 15.95
N GLU A 357 26.71 -21.97 15.86
CA GLU A 357 28.06 -22.05 16.42
C GLU A 357 28.04 -21.73 17.93
N PRO A 358 28.89 -22.41 18.74
CA PRO A 358 29.02 -22.06 20.14
C PRO A 358 29.60 -20.66 20.30
N SER A 359 29.07 -19.92 21.27
CA SER A 359 29.63 -18.64 21.66
C SER A 359 31.05 -18.78 22.19
N ARG A 360 31.83 -17.70 22.06
CA ARG A 360 33.26 -17.65 22.42
C ARG A 360 33.55 -16.42 23.25
N SER A 361 34.67 -16.44 23.97
CA SER A 361 35.18 -15.30 24.74
C SER A 361 36.21 -14.46 23.97
N ALA A 362 36.73 -14.99 22.86
CA ALA A 362 37.67 -14.31 21.99
C ALA A 362 37.42 -14.67 20.53
N TYR A 363 37.57 -13.69 19.66
CA TYR A 363 37.54 -13.88 18.22
C TYR A 363 38.94 -13.72 17.62
N HIS A 364 39.23 -14.50 16.58
CA HIS A 364 40.48 -14.43 15.83
C HIS A 364 40.15 -14.33 14.34
N SER A 365 40.58 -13.25 13.70
CA SER A 365 40.37 -13.05 12.26
C SER A 365 41.09 -14.11 11.43
N PHE A 366 40.69 -14.27 10.17
CA PHE A 366 41.60 -14.89 9.21
C PHE A 366 42.79 -13.97 8.92
N VAL A 367 43.85 -14.56 8.37
CA VAL A 367 45.10 -13.87 8.03
C VAL A 367 45.29 -13.88 6.52
N LEU A 368 45.48 -12.69 5.95
CA LEU A 368 45.86 -12.51 4.55
C LEU A 368 47.37 -12.52 4.42
N TYR A 369 47.88 -13.37 3.53
CA TYR A 369 49.31 -13.60 3.37
C TYR A 369 50.00 -12.38 2.77
N HIS A 370 51.07 -11.92 3.44
CA HIS A 370 51.83 -10.72 3.10
C HIS A 370 50.95 -9.52 2.75
N ASN A 371 49.97 -9.23 3.59
CA ASN A 371 49.11 -8.07 3.41
C ASN A 371 49.12 -7.17 4.65
N ASN A 372 49.72 -5.98 4.51
CA ASN A 372 49.74 -4.95 5.55
C ASN A 372 48.54 -4.01 5.49
N SER A 373 47.69 -4.14 4.48
CA SER A 373 46.42 -3.44 4.32
C SER A 373 45.24 -4.42 4.22
N PRO A 374 45.07 -5.35 5.20
CA PRO A 374 44.07 -6.41 5.11
C PRO A 374 42.65 -5.83 5.08
N ARG A 375 41.78 -6.48 4.30
CA ARG A 375 40.34 -6.24 4.26
C ARG A 375 39.64 -7.55 4.62
N TRP A 376 39.07 -7.62 5.82
CA TRP A 376 38.52 -8.88 6.34
C TRP A 376 37.07 -9.10 5.91
N GLY A 377 36.20 -8.12 6.13
CA GLY A 377 34.77 -8.25 5.89
C GLY A 377 34.11 -9.36 6.71
N GLU A 378 34.68 -9.71 7.87
CA GLU A 378 34.10 -10.73 8.76
C GLU A 378 33.05 -10.07 9.67
N ILE A 379 31.81 -10.57 9.61
CA ILE A 379 30.69 -10.12 10.45
C ILE A 379 30.63 -11.00 11.70
N ILE A 380 30.57 -10.37 12.86
CA ILE A 380 30.58 -11.00 14.18
C ILE A 380 29.36 -10.52 14.94
N LYS A 381 28.59 -11.45 15.51
CA LYS A 381 27.48 -11.12 16.41
C LYS A 381 27.99 -11.05 17.84
N LEU A 382 27.60 -10.01 18.56
CA LEU A 382 27.95 -9.73 19.96
C LEU A 382 26.67 -9.81 20.82
N PRO A 383 26.29 -11.00 21.32
CA PRO A 383 25.12 -11.17 22.19
C PRO A 383 25.41 -10.69 23.63
N ILE A 384 25.63 -9.39 23.79
CA ILE A 384 25.97 -8.79 25.09
C ILE A 384 24.69 -8.59 25.91
N PRO A 385 24.64 -9.06 27.17
CA PRO A 385 23.51 -8.79 28.07
C PRO A 385 23.26 -7.28 28.24
N ILE A 386 21.99 -6.88 28.21
CA ILE A 386 21.58 -5.45 28.24
C ILE A 386 22.11 -4.76 29.50
N ASP A 387 22.07 -5.43 30.64
CA ASP A 387 22.54 -4.98 31.94
C ASP A 387 24.07 -4.82 32.01
N ARG A 388 24.83 -5.60 31.22
CA ARG A 388 26.29 -5.50 31.12
C ARG A 388 26.76 -4.62 29.97
N PHE A 389 25.87 -4.13 29.12
CA PHE A 389 26.22 -3.32 27.95
C PHE A 389 26.88 -2.00 28.37
N ARG A 390 26.33 -1.34 29.39
CA ARG A 390 26.93 -0.14 30.00
C ARG A 390 28.20 -0.52 30.75
N GLY A 391 29.32 0.11 30.37
CA GLY A 391 30.65 -0.17 30.93
C GLY A 391 31.42 -1.26 30.18
N SER A 392 30.83 -1.86 29.15
CA SER A 392 31.56 -2.76 28.25
C SER A 392 32.24 -2.01 27.10
N HIS A 393 33.36 -2.55 26.65
CA HIS A 393 34.11 -2.05 25.49
C HIS A 393 34.69 -3.21 24.67
N LEU A 394 35.03 -2.91 23.43
CA LEU A 394 35.73 -3.84 22.54
C LEU A 394 37.21 -3.53 22.54
N ARG A 395 38.05 -4.56 22.61
CA ARG A 395 39.50 -4.44 22.42
C ARG A 395 39.93 -5.31 21.25
N PHE A 396 40.73 -4.73 20.35
CA PHE A 396 41.31 -5.36 19.18
C PHE A 396 42.83 -5.39 19.33
N GLU A 397 43.42 -6.56 19.32
CA GLU A 397 44.86 -6.77 19.46
C GLU A 397 45.45 -7.21 18.12
N PHE A 398 46.50 -6.53 17.68
CA PHE A 398 47.14 -6.78 16.39
C PHE A 398 48.41 -7.61 16.58
N ARG A 399 48.39 -8.84 16.04
CA ARG A 399 49.52 -9.76 16.13
C ARG A 399 50.11 -10.07 14.77
N HIS A 400 51.44 -10.14 14.72
CA HIS A 400 52.13 -10.58 13.53
C HIS A 400 52.29 -12.10 13.50
N CYS A 401 51.76 -12.73 12.46
CA CYS A 401 51.84 -14.17 12.27
C CYS A 401 53.06 -14.55 11.43
N SER A 402 54.06 -15.18 12.06
CA SER A 402 55.31 -15.57 11.39
C SER A 402 55.09 -16.68 10.35
N THR A 403 55.83 -16.61 9.24
CA THR A 403 55.94 -17.72 8.27
C THR A 403 56.92 -18.81 8.74
N LYS A 404 57.78 -18.48 9.71
CA LYS A 404 58.69 -19.42 10.37
C LYS A 404 57.96 -20.01 11.59
N ASP A 405 57.71 -21.32 11.55
CA ASP A 405 56.97 -22.13 12.54
C ASP A 405 57.76 -22.30 13.87
N LYS A 406 58.23 -21.20 14.47
CA LYS A 406 59.24 -21.20 15.56
C LYS A 406 58.91 -20.36 16.81
N GLY A 407 57.68 -19.89 17.04
CA GLY A 407 57.36 -19.17 18.29
C GLY A 407 55.96 -18.53 18.37
N GLU A 408 55.65 -17.92 19.52
CA GLU A 408 54.39 -17.23 19.84
C GLU A 408 54.10 -16.03 18.92
N LYS A 409 52.80 -15.70 18.80
CA LYS A 409 52.32 -14.59 17.96
C LYS A 409 52.65 -13.25 18.63
N LYS A 410 53.58 -12.48 18.06
CA LYS A 410 54.01 -11.20 18.65
C LYS A 410 52.96 -10.09 18.50
N LEU A 411 52.44 -9.58 19.62
CA LEU A 411 51.67 -8.33 19.70
C LEU A 411 52.53 -7.14 19.29
N PHE A 412 51.96 -6.20 18.53
CA PHE A 412 52.65 -4.95 18.18
C PHE A 412 51.78 -3.70 18.35
N GLY A 413 50.49 -3.86 18.66
CA GLY A 413 49.59 -2.77 18.92
C GLY A 413 48.17 -3.23 19.18
N PHE A 414 47.31 -2.30 19.56
CA PHE A 414 45.90 -2.54 19.82
C PHE A 414 45.05 -1.31 19.46
N ALA A 415 43.75 -1.53 19.37
CA ALA A 415 42.72 -0.49 19.29
C ALA A 415 41.59 -0.88 20.25
N PHE A 416 40.73 0.06 20.61
CA PHE A 416 39.56 -0.23 21.43
C PHE A 416 38.42 0.74 21.10
N THR A 417 37.20 0.43 21.55
CA THR A 417 36.07 1.37 21.50
C THR A 417 35.03 1.02 22.58
N PRO A 418 34.57 1.98 23.40
CA PRO A 418 33.45 1.78 24.31
C PRO A 418 32.13 1.50 23.57
N LEU A 419 31.27 0.64 24.12
CA LEU A 419 29.99 0.33 23.50
C LEU A 419 28.91 1.39 23.78
N MET A 420 29.12 2.25 24.77
CA MET A 420 28.19 3.28 25.17
C MET A 420 28.95 4.60 25.37
N ARG A 421 28.36 5.69 24.89
CA ARG A 421 28.88 7.05 25.00
C ARG A 421 28.58 7.64 26.38
N ASP A 422 29.21 8.78 26.67
CA ASP A 422 29.05 9.51 27.93
C ASP A 422 27.62 10.03 28.15
N ASP A 423 26.92 10.36 27.07
CA ASP A 423 25.50 10.77 27.10
C ASP A 423 24.53 9.59 27.37
N GLY A 424 25.06 8.36 27.45
CA GLY A 424 24.32 7.14 27.71
C GLY A 424 23.69 6.49 26.48
N THR A 425 23.85 7.05 25.28
CA THR A 425 23.50 6.39 24.02
C THR A 425 24.51 5.32 23.66
N THR A 426 24.11 4.33 22.87
CA THR A 426 25.06 3.33 22.40
C THR A 426 25.96 3.88 21.30
N LEU A 427 27.08 3.20 21.05
CA LEU A 427 27.91 3.41 19.86
C LEU A 427 27.02 3.46 18.61
N SER A 428 27.23 4.45 17.74
CA SER A 428 26.38 4.64 16.54
C SER A 428 26.66 3.58 15.47
N ASP A 429 25.64 3.30 14.66
CA ASP A 429 25.77 2.46 13.49
C ASP A 429 26.51 3.22 12.39
N ASP A 430 27.83 3.01 12.31
CA ASP A 430 28.72 3.64 11.32
C ASP A 430 30.02 2.84 11.17
N ILE A 431 30.87 3.28 10.24
CA ILE A 431 32.26 2.86 10.12
C ILE A 431 33.13 3.71 11.06
N HIS A 432 33.64 3.07 12.10
CA HIS A 432 34.51 3.67 13.11
C HIS A 432 35.98 3.54 12.71
N GLU A 433 36.64 4.66 12.43
CA GLU A 433 38.09 4.73 12.24
C GLU A 433 38.79 4.87 13.60
N LEU A 434 39.30 3.74 14.12
CA LEU A 434 39.93 3.64 15.42
C LEU A 434 41.44 3.90 15.35
N TYR A 435 41.96 4.51 16.42
CA TYR A 435 43.38 4.71 16.59
C TYR A 435 44.11 3.44 16.98
N VAL A 436 45.29 3.25 16.38
CA VAL A 436 46.18 2.13 16.68
C VAL A 436 47.24 2.62 17.67
N TYR A 437 47.23 2.03 18.86
CA TYR A 437 48.21 2.27 19.91
C TYR A 437 49.31 1.22 19.87
N LYS A 438 50.56 1.65 19.89
CA LYS A 438 51.72 0.76 19.95
C LYS A 438 51.77 0.09 21.32
N CYS A 439 51.94 -1.22 21.33
CA CYS A 439 52.05 -2.01 22.54
C CYS A 439 52.89 -3.25 22.27
N ASP A 440 53.82 -3.54 23.19
CA ASP A 440 54.52 -4.81 23.29
C ASP A 440 53.93 -5.62 24.48
N GLU A 441 54.11 -6.93 24.50
CA GLU A 441 53.61 -7.81 25.58
C GLU A 441 54.39 -7.58 26.89
N ASN A 442 53.95 -6.61 27.71
CA ASN A 442 54.42 -6.33 29.07
C ASN A 442 53.24 -6.37 30.06
N SER A 443 53.50 -6.62 31.35
CA SER A 443 52.48 -6.73 32.42
C SER A 443 51.54 -5.53 32.57
N THR A 444 51.95 -4.35 32.08
CA THR A 444 51.17 -3.11 32.07
C THR A 444 49.95 -3.14 31.13
N PHE A 445 49.97 -3.95 30.06
CA PHE A 445 48.86 -4.01 29.09
C PHE A 445 47.58 -4.62 29.67
N ASN A 446 47.69 -5.43 30.72
CA ASN A 446 46.55 -6.01 31.43
C ASN A 446 45.79 -5.00 32.30
N ASN A 447 46.33 -3.79 32.53
CA ASN A 447 45.65 -2.75 33.28
C ASN A 447 44.81 -1.87 32.35
N HIS A 448 43.54 -2.24 32.21
CA HIS A 448 42.58 -1.61 31.28
C HIS A 448 42.34 -0.12 31.56
N ALA A 449 42.44 0.31 32.82
CA ALA A 449 42.27 1.72 33.19
C ALA A 449 43.30 2.64 32.52
N LEU A 450 44.46 2.10 32.11
CA LEU A 450 45.53 2.87 31.49
C LEU A 450 45.22 3.29 30.04
N TYR A 451 44.33 2.58 29.35
CA TYR A 451 43.94 2.93 27.98
C TYR A 451 42.51 3.47 27.85
N LEU A 452 41.59 3.15 28.77
CA LEU A 452 40.20 3.60 28.67
C LEU A 452 40.04 5.13 28.71
N GLY A 453 41.00 5.85 29.29
CA GLY A 453 41.05 7.31 29.27
C GLY A 453 41.71 7.92 28.02
N LEU A 454 42.16 7.10 27.07
CA LEU A 454 42.78 7.56 25.82
C LEU A 454 41.71 7.78 24.73
N PRO A 455 41.90 8.72 23.80
CA PRO A 455 41.00 8.89 22.67
C PRO A 455 40.97 7.63 21.79
N CYS A 456 39.79 7.07 21.49
CA CYS A 456 39.72 5.88 20.64
C CYS A 456 39.56 6.23 19.15
N CYS A 457 39.01 7.41 18.84
CA CYS A 457 38.81 7.92 17.49
C CYS A 457 39.01 9.45 17.40
N LYS A 458 38.73 10.03 16.23
CA LYS A 458 38.85 11.48 15.97
C LYS A 458 37.87 12.32 16.79
N GLU A 459 36.68 11.81 17.06
CA GLU A 459 35.61 12.55 17.75
C GLU A 459 35.96 12.82 19.21
N ASP A 460 36.57 11.84 19.89
CA ASP A 460 37.03 11.95 21.29
C ASP A 460 38.15 12.98 21.47
N TYR A 461 38.94 13.21 20.42
CA TYR A 461 40.09 14.13 20.48
C TYR A 461 39.67 15.59 20.65
N ASN A 462 38.47 15.95 20.17
CA ASN A 462 37.91 17.29 20.31
C ASN A 462 37.34 17.55 21.73
N GLY A 463 37.07 16.49 22.51
CA GLY A 463 36.52 16.57 23.86
C GLY A 463 37.56 16.62 24.99
N CYS A 464 38.84 16.33 24.70
CA CYS A 464 39.91 16.26 25.70
C CYS A 464 41.10 17.18 25.35
N PRO A 465 41.13 18.45 25.82
CA PRO A 465 42.21 19.39 25.52
C PRO A 465 43.55 19.07 26.19
N ASN A 466 43.56 18.24 27.25
CA ASN A 466 44.72 17.99 28.11
C ASN A 466 45.17 16.53 28.06
N ILE A 467 45.60 16.06 26.89
CA ILE A 467 46.26 14.76 26.76
C ILE A 467 47.69 14.89 27.33
N PRO A 468 48.09 14.14 28.37
CA PRO A 468 49.44 14.19 28.92
C PRO A 468 50.49 13.90 27.83
N SER A 469 51.58 14.67 27.79
CA SER A 469 52.66 14.51 26.81
C SER A 469 53.40 13.17 26.90
N SER A 470 53.26 12.46 28.04
CA SER A 470 53.76 11.11 28.26
C SER A 470 52.61 10.10 28.38
N LEU A 471 51.98 9.74 27.26
CA LEU A 471 51.01 8.64 27.24
C LEU A 471 51.72 7.29 27.45
N ILE A 472 51.14 6.42 28.27
CA ILE A 472 51.64 5.05 28.51
C ILE A 472 51.67 4.26 27.21
N PHE A 473 50.69 4.48 26.34
CA PHE A 473 50.62 3.91 25.00
C PHE A 473 50.74 5.01 23.94
N GLN A 474 51.71 4.85 23.03
CA GLN A 474 51.93 5.81 21.96
C GLN A 474 50.99 5.54 20.77
N ARG A 475 50.21 6.54 20.37
CA ARG A 475 49.36 6.47 19.16
C ARG A 475 50.22 6.48 17.89
N SER A 476 49.95 5.57 16.97
CA SER A 476 50.50 5.60 15.61
C SER A 476 49.81 6.66 14.75
N THR A 477 50.55 7.51 14.05
CA THR A 477 50.00 8.49 13.11
C THR A 477 49.86 7.96 11.68
N LYS A 478 50.38 6.75 11.42
CA LYS A 478 50.48 6.15 10.08
C LYS A 478 49.72 4.84 9.94
N GLU A 479 49.14 4.36 11.04
CA GLU A 479 48.36 3.13 11.04
C GLU A 479 46.92 3.44 11.40
N THR A 480 45.98 2.82 10.70
CA THR A 480 44.55 3.00 10.89
C THR A 480 43.87 1.66 10.93
N PHE A 481 42.77 1.58 11.67
CA PHE A 481 41.96 0.39 11.77
C PHE A 481 40.48 0.79 11.72
N SER A 482 39.69 0.08 10.95
CA SER A 482 38.27 0.39 10.77
C SER A 482 37.40 -0.82 11.12
N VAL A 483 36.34 -0.55 11.87
CA VAL A 483 35.25 -1.50 12.15
C VAL A 483 33.93 -0.85 11.81
N SER A 484 32.93 -1.64 11.44
CA SER A 484 31.56 -1.17 11.26
C SER A 484 30.67 -1.81 12.32
N THR A 485 29.71 -1.06 12.85
CA THR A 485 28.73 -1.58 13.82
C THR A 485 27.31 -1.43 13.32
N GLN A 486 26.46 -2.40 13.66
CA GLN A 486 25.03 -2.36 13.42
C GLN A 486 24.26 -2.91 14.62
N LEU A 487 23.47 -2.06 15.28
CA LEU A 487 22.70 -2.40 16.46
C LEU A 487 21.23 -2.66 16.09
N SER A 488 20.78 -3.89 16.36
CA SER A 488 19.36 -4.26 16.30
C SER A 488 18.82 -4.42 17.72
N SER A 489 18.50 -3.28 18.36
CA SER A 489 18.00 -3.26 19.75
C SER A 489 16.62 -2.60 19.88
N THR A 490 15.69 -3.26 20.58
CA THR A 490 14.42 -2.68 21.04
C THR A 490 14.51 -2.13 22.46
N LYS A 491 15.72 -2.10 23.04
CA LYS A 491 15.94 -1.66 24.42
C LYS A 491 17.02 -0.60 24.58
N LEU A 492 17.94 -0.49 23.64
CA LEU A 492 19.01 0.48 23.65
C LEU A 492 18.92 1.37 22.40
N THR A 493 18.80 2.69 22.60
CA THR A 493 18.71 3.66 21.50
C THR A 493 20.03 4.39 21.28
N GLN A 494 20.27 4.77 20.03
CA GLN A 494 21.35 5.65 19.59
C GLN A 494 20.93 7.12 19.54
N ASN A 495 19.64 7.41 19.78
CA ASN A 495 19.09 8.76 19.74
C ASN A 495 19.03 9.38 21.13
N VAL A 496 19.72 10.50 21.31
CA VAL A 496 19.85 11.20 22.61
C VAL A 496 18.51 11.71 23.12
N ASP A 497 17.64 12.25 22.24
CA ASP A 497 16.36 12.81 22.64
C ASP A 497 15.37 11.72 23.06
N LEU A 498 15.37 10.59 22.37
CA LEU A 498 14.58 9.42 22.76
C LEU A 498 15.08 8.84 24.09
N LEU A 499 16.39 8.74 24.28
CA LEU A 499 16.95 8.27 25.55
C LEU A 499 16.56 9.19 26.72
N ALA A 500 16.60 10.51 26.50
CA ALA A 500 16.19 11.49 27.50
C ALA A 500 14.71 11.36 27.86
N LEU A 501 13.84 11.01 26.89
CA LEU A 501 12.44 10.69 27.15
C LEU A 501 12.31 9.42 27.99
N LEU A 502 12.93 8.32 27.59
CA LEU A 502 12.85 7.04 28.32
C LEU A 502 13.44 7.13 29.74
N LYS A 503 14.40 8.04 29.96
CA LYS A 503 15.03 8.32 31.26
C LYS A 503 14.58 9.66 31.87
N TRP A 504 13.38 10.15 31.53
CA TRP A 504 12.93 11.50 31.92
C TRP A 504 13.00 11.75 33.44
N LYS A 505 12.82 10.71 34.27
CA LYS A 505 12.92 10.80 35.75
C LYS A 505 14.30 11.25 36.23
N ALA A 506 15.37 11.05 35.44
CA ALA A 506 16.70 11.55 35.77
C ALA A 506 16.84 13.07 35.50
N TYR A 507 15.90 13.67 34.77
CA TYR A 507 15.94 15.08 34.35
C TYR A 507 14.55 15.75 34.51
N PRO A 508 13.97 15.78 35.73
CA PRO A 508 12.58 16.24 35.95
C PRO A 508 12.34 17.70 35.52
N ASP A 509 13.37 18.54 35.60
CA ASP A 509 13.30 19.96 35.21
C ASP A 509 13.23 20.17 33.69
N ARG A 510 13.65 19.16 32.90
CA ARG A 510 13.75 19.24 31.43
C ARG A 510 12.63 18.52 30.68
N VAL A 511 11.63 17.98 31.38
CA VAL A 511 10.57 17.16 30.78
C VAL A 511 9.82 17.90 29.67
N MET A 512 9.52 19.19 29.86
CA MET A 512 8.85 20.01 28.83
C MET A 512 9.67 20.07 27.53
N ASP A 513 10.98 20.31 27.65
CA ASP A 513 11.89 20.36 26.50
C ASP A 513 12.07 18.99 25.85
N ILE A 514 12.08 17.92 26.65
CA ILE A 514 12.18 16.53 26.18
C ILE A 514 10.93 16.18 25.34
N LEU A 515 9.73 16.44 25.85
CA LEU A 515 8.48 16.21 25.10
C LEU A 515 8.43 17.06 23.82
N GLY A 516 8.89 18.31 23.89
CA GLY A 516 8.99 19.19 22.73
C GLY A 516 9.91 18.65 21.63
N ARG A 517 11.02 18.00 22.01
CA ARG A 517 12.03 17.43 21.12
C ARG A 517 11.64 16.10 20.49
N LEU A 518 10.73 15.32 21.10
CA LEU A 518 10.24 14.05 20.54
C LEU A 518 9.75 14.17 19.09
N ARG A 519 9.18 15.32 18.71
CA ARG A 519 8.70 15.59 17.34
C ARG A 519 9.80 15.67 16.28
N HIS A 520 11.06 15.78 16.69
CA HIS A 520 12.23 15.80 15.80
C HIS A 520 12.91 14.42 15.71
N VAL A 521 12.46 13.45 16.50
CA VAL A 521 12.97 12.07 16.43
C VAL A 521 12.50 11.42 15.13
N SER A 522 13.38 10.67 14.48
CA SER A 522 13.05 10.00 13.22
C SER A 522 11.94 8.96 13.43
N GLY A 523 11.06 8.84 12.42
CA GLY A 523 9.97 7.87 12.49
C GLY A 523 10.44 6.42 12.67
N GLU A 524 11.62 6.08 12.15
CA GLU A 524 12.26 4.76 12.33
C GLU A 524 12.61 4.46 13.79
N GLU A 525 13.11 5.44 14.54
CA GLU A 525 13.34 5.27 15.98
C GLU A 525 12.02 5.18 16.74
N ILE A 526 11.02 5.99 16.37
CA ILE A 526 9.71 5.97 17.02
C ILE A 526 9.04 4.60 16.89
N VAL A 527 9.03 4.00 15.69
CA VAL A 527 8.38 2.70 15.49
C VAL A 527 9.12 1.54 16.17
N LYS A 528 10.45 1.64 16.33
CA LYS A 528 11.26 0.65 17.09
C LYS A 528 10.91 0.64 18.57
N PHE A 529 10.68 1.82 19.14
CA PHE A 529 10.42 2.01 20.58
C PHE A 529 8.97 2.40 20.87
N LEU A 530 8.03 2.12 19.96
CA LEU A 530 6.67 2.64 20.01
C LEU A 530 5.98 2.35 21.36
N GLN A 531 6.09 1.11 21.82
CA GLN A 531 5.53 0.69 23.11
C GLN A 531 6.18 1.47 24.27
N ASP A 532 7.51 1.44 24.40
CA ASP A 532 8.23 2.09 25.50
C ASP A 532 8.00 3.62 25.51
N ILE A 533 7.86 4.25 24.33
CA ILE A 533 7.51 5.67 24.18
C ILE A 533 6.09 5.94 24.70
N LEU A 534 5.09 5.16 24.27
CA LEU A 534 3.70 5.36 24.68
C LEU A 534 3.54 5.12 26.19
N ASP A 535 4.13 4.05 26.73
CA ASP A 535 4.15 3.77 28.16
C ASP A 535 4.76 4.97 28.93
N THR A 536 5.89 5.49 28.45
CA THR A 536 6.55 6.66 29.06
C THR A 536 5.67 7.91 29.00
N LEU A 537 5.01 8.19 27.88
CA LEU A 537 4.13 9.34 27.72
C LEU A 537 2.96 9.32 28.71
N PHE A 538 2.32 8.16 28.92
CA PHE A 538 1.23 8.04 29.87
C PHE A 538 1.70 8.05 31.33
N VAL A 539 2.90 7.53 31.62
CA VAL A 539 3.50 7.68 32.95
C VAL A 539 3.83 9.16 33.26
N VAL A 540 4.32 9.93 32.27
CA VAL A 540 4.55 11.38 32.43
C VAL A 540 3.22 12.13 32.62
N LEU A 541 2.16 11.70 31.94
CA LEU A 541 0.82 12.27 32.08
C LEU A 541 0.25 12.07 33.50
N ASP A 542 0.44 10.87 34.05
CA ASP A 542 -0.03 10.52 35.40
C ASP A 542 0.79 11.22 36.50
N ASP A 543 2.06 11.56 36.25
CA ASP A 543 2.93 12.25 37.22
C ASP A 543 2.48 13.69 37.49
N ASN A 544 2.21 14.47 36.44
CA ASN A 544 1.67 15.81 36.57
C ASN A 544 0.85 16.21 35.34
N THR A 545 -0.45 15.90 35.41
CA THR A 545 -1.40 16.15 34.32
C THR A 545 -1.50 17.65 33.96
N GLU A 546 -1.51 18.55 34.94
CA GLU A 546 -1.64 19.99 34.70
C GLU A 546 -0.44 20.56 33.94
N LYS A 547 0.77 20.12 34.29
CA LYS A 547 2.01 20.62 33.69
C LYS A 547 2.29 20.00 32.32
N TYR A 548 2.09 18.69 32.18
CA TYR A 548 2.55 17.93 31.02
C TYR A 548 1.43 17.53 30.03
N GLY A 549 0.15 17.60 30.44
CA GLY A 549 -0.98 17.03 29.71
C GLY A 549 -1.07 17.46 28.23
N LEU A 550 -0.97 18.76 27.96
CA LEU A 550 -1.03 19.28 26.59
C LEU A 550 0.15 18.82 25.71
N LEU A 551 1.35 18.70 26.27
CA LEU A 551 2.53 18.25 25.53
C LEU A 551 2.46 16.75 25.25
N VAL A 552 2.04 15.94 26.22
CA VAL A 552 1.78 14.51 26.01
C VAL A 552 0.73 14.31 24.92
N PHE A 553 -0.37 15.07 24.96
CA PHE A 553 -1.40 15.04 23.92
C PHE A 553 -0.82 15.37 22.53
N GLN A 554 0.02 16.40 22.42
CA GLN A 554 0.68 16.77 21.16
C GLN A 554 1.64 15.67 20.66
N SER A 555 2.38 15.04 21.56
CA SER A 555 3.24 13.91 21.25
C SER A 555 2.45 12.70 20.75
N LEU A 556 1.31 12.38 21.37
CA LEU A 556 0.41 11.32 20.93
C LEU A 556 -0.15 11.60 19.53
N VAL A 557 -0.64 12.81 19.28
CA VAL A 557 -1.14 13.21 17.95
C VAL A 557 -0.05 13.07 16.88
N PHE A 558 1.17 13.50 17.18
CA PHE A 558 2.31 13.35 16.28
C PHE A 558 2.61 11.88 15.95
N ILE A 559 2.67 11.01 16.96
CA ILE A 559 2.90 9.56 16.77
C ILE A 559 1.76 8.94 15.94
N ILE A 560 0.51 9.28 16.24
CA ILE A 560 -0.65 8.75 15.49
C ILE A 560 -0.56 9.14 14.02
N ASN A 561 -0.28 10.41 13.72
CA ASN A 561 -0.18 10.87 12.32
C ASN A 561 1.06 10.33 11.61
N LEU A 562 2.16 10.07 12.31
CA LEU A 562 3.31 9.34 11.77
C LEU A 562 2.88 7.95 11.26
N LEU A 563 2.07 7.21 12.02
CA LEU A 563 1.57 5.87 11.63
C LEU A 563 0.51 5.91 10.52
N ARG A 564 0.06 7.09 10.12
CA ARG A 564 -0.81 7.26 8.95
C ARG A 564 -0.03 7.39 7.64
N ASP A 565 1.25 7.73 7.70
CA ASP A 565 2.14 7.79 6.54
C ASP A 565 2.27 6.40 5.88
N SER A 566 2.31 6.36 4.54
CA SER A 566 2.46 5.11 3.79
C SER A 566 3.73 4.35 4.15
N LYS A 567 4.78 5.04 4.60
CA LYS A 567 6.03 4.43 5.09
C LYS A 567 5.82 3.58 6.35
N TYR A 568 4.90 3.99 7.23
CA TYR A 568 4.72 3.38 8.56
C TYR A 568 3.34 2.73 8.76
N PHE A 569 2.49 2.70 7.72
CA PHE A 569 1.14 2.16 7.78
C PHE A 569 1.06 0.71 8.33
N HIS A 570 2.08 -0.11 8.07
CA HIS A 570 2.16 -1.50 8.58
C HIS A 570 2.30 -1.60 10.10
N PHE A 571 2.55 -0.51 10.82
CA PHE A 571 2.58 -0.44 12.29
C PHE A 571 1.22 -0.12 12.91
N ARG A 572 0.15 0.12 12.14
CA ARG A 572 -1.20 0.30 12.70
C ARG A 572 -1.68 -0.90 13.54
N PRO A 573 -1.51 -2.16 13.09
CA PRO A 573 -1.83 -3.33 13.93
C PRO A 573 -1.01 -3.40 15.24
N VAL A 574 0.20 -2.84 15.25
CA VAL A 574 1.06 -2.74 16.46
C VAL A 574 0.42 -1.78 17.46
N MET A 575 -0.02 -0.61 17.00
CA MET A 575 -0.76 0.37 17.83
C MET A 575 -2.07 -0.21 18.35
N ASP A 576 -2.86 -0.88 17.50
CA ASP A 576 -4.12 -1.51 17.92
C ASP A 576 -3.87 -2.61 18.98
N THR A 577 -2.84 -3.45 18.79
CA THR A 577 -2.45 -4.48 19.77
C THR A 577 -1.99 -3.87 21.08
N TYR A 578 -1.21 -2.77 21.03
CA TYR A 578 -0.77 -2.05 22.22
C TYR A 578 -1.96 -1.52 23.02
N ILE A 579 -2.90 -0.81 22.37
CA ILE A 579 -4.09 -0.26 23.03
C ILE A 579 -4.90 -1.39 23.69
N GLN A 580 -5.14 -2.49 22.97
CA GLN A 580 -5.99 -3.56 23.49
C GLN A 580 -5.35 -4.38 24.61
N LYS A 581 -4.03 -4.64 24.55
CA LYS A 581 -3.36 -5.63 25.43
C LYS A 581 -2.33 -5.07 26.41
N HIS A 582 -1.72 -3.93 26.13
CA HIS A 582 -0.56 -3.43 26.88
C HIS A 582 -0.82 -2.08 27.57
N PHE A 583 -1.67 -1.24 26.99
CA PHE A 583 -1.99 0.07 27.55
C PHE A 583 -2.61 -0.06 28.96
N ALA A 584 -2.07 0.70 29.92
CA ALA A 584 -2.44 0.64 31.33
C ALA A 584 -2.91 1.98 31.93
N GLY A 585 -3.01 3.05 31.14
CA GLY A 585 -3.36 4.39 31.62
C GLY A 585 -4.86 4.55 31.92
N ALA A 586 -5.30 4.16 33.12
CA ALA A 586 -6.73 4.19 33.50
C ALA A 586 -7.30 5.62 33.66
N LEU A 587 -6.50 6.61 34.04
CA LEU A 587 -6.97 7.99 34.25
C LEU A 587 -6.77 8.90 33.03
N ALA A 588 -6.09 8.41 32.00
CA ALA A 588 -5.72 9.20 30.83
C ALA A 588 -6.93 9.79 30.08
N TYR A 589 -8.08 9.12 30.08
CA TYR A 589 -9.28 9.60 29.38
C TYR A 589 -9.70 11.00 29.79
N LYS A 590 -9.54 11.37 31.08
CA LYS A 590 -9.94 12.69 31.61
C LYS A 590 -9.18 13.80 30.89
N GLU A 591 -7.85 13.67 30.82
CA GLU A 591 -7.01 14.68 30.16
C GLU A 591 -7.15 14.65 28.65
N LEU A 592 -7.26 13.46 28.03
CA LEU A 592 -7.43 13.36 26.58
C LEU A 592 -8.73 14.03 26.10
N ILE A 593 -9.84 13.84 26.82
CA ILE A 593 -11.11 14.53 26.53
C ILE A 593 -10.95 16.03 26.75
N ARG A 594 -10.32 16.45 27.86
CA ARG A 594 -10.10 17.87 28.16
C ARG A 594 -9.28 18.57 27.08
N CYS A 595 -8.18 17.96 26.62
CA CYS A 595 -7.35 18.50 25.53
C CYS A 595 -8.08 18.55 24.19
N LEU A 596 -8.83 17.51 23.84
CA LEU A 596 -9.66 17.50 22.63
C LEU A 596 -10.70 18.62 22.66
N LYS A 597 -11.43 18.76 23.78
CA LYS A 597 -12.42 19.81 23.98
C LYS A 597 -11.76 21.19 23.85
N TRP A 598 -10.60 21.38 24.47
CA TRP A 598 -9.83 22.64 24.37
C TRP A 598 -9.43 22.98 22.94
N TYR A 599 -9.04 22.01 22.10
CA TYR A 599 -8.80 22.25 20.67
C TYR A 599 -10.08 22.59 19.90
N MET A 600 -11.23 22.01 20.26
CA MET A 600 -12.52 22.33 19.63
C MET A 600 -13.01 23.72 20.01
N ASP A 601 -12.95 24.10 21.28
CA ASP A 601 -13.40 25.41 21.74
C ASP A 601 -12.56 26.55 21.13
N ARG A 602 -11.27 26.31 20.86
CA ARG A 602 -10.35 27.28 20.25
C ARG A 602 -10.26 27.18 18.72
N SER A 603 -11.06 26.35 18.07
CA SER A 603 -10.99 26.17 16.60
C SER A 603 -11.36 27.44 15.82
N ALA A 604 -12.09 28.37 16.45
CA ALA A 604 -12.40 29.67 15.89
C ALA A 604 -11.22 30.66 15.94
N GLU A 605 -10.19 30.39 16.75
CA GLU A 605 -9.02 31.24 16.87
C GLU A 605 -8.04 30.97 15.72
N LEU A 606 -7.46 32.02 15.12
CA LEU A 606 -6.51 31.86 13.99
C LEU A 606 -5.13 31.31 14.40
N VAL A 607 -4.95 30.95 15.67
CA VAL A 607 -3.67 30.55 16.26
C VAL A 607 -3.61 29.02 16.38
N ARG A 608 -2.51 28.40 15.91
CA ARG A 608 -2.23 26.95 16.02
C ARG A 608 -3.20 26.02 15.27
N GLN A 609 -3.79 26.50 14.18
CA GLN A 609 -4.72 25.70 13.35
C GLN A 609 -4.14 24.37 12.88
N ASP A 610 -2.85 24.31 12.52
CA ASP A 610 -2.20 23.06 12.09
C ASP A 610 -2.28 21.97 13.17
N HIS A 611 -2.01 22.32 14.43
CA HIS A 611 -2.08 21.36 15.54
C HIS A 611 -3.51 20.85 15.79
N ILE A 612 -4.51 21.70 15.59
CA ILE A 612 -5.92 21.33 15.71
C ILE A 612 -6.29 20.35 14.59
N GLN A 613 -5.91 20.66 13.35
CA GLN A 613 -6.14 19.79 12.20
C GLN A 613 -5.47 18.43 12.36
N GLU A 614 -4.22 18.40 12.84
CA GLU A 614 -3.50 17.16 13.12
C GLU A 614 -4.20 16.32 14.18
N ALA A 615 -4.76 16.93 15.23
CA ALA A 615 -5.55 16.20 16.21
C ALA A 615 -6.86 15.65 15.63
N MET A 616 -7.51 16.39 14.72
CA MET A 616 -8.71 15.91 14.03
C MET A 616 -8.41 14.72 13.12
N ARG A 617 -7.23 14.71 12.49
CA ARG A 617 -6.71 13.57 11.75
C ARG A 617 -6.41 12.37 12.65
N ALA A 618 -6.04 12.59 13.91
CA ALA A 618 -5.75 11.54 14.88
C ALA A 618 -6.98 11.01 15.64
N LEU A 619 -8.19 11.52 15.33
CA LEU A 619 -9.39 11.34 16.16
C LEU A 619 -9.75 9.88 16.43
N GLU A 620 -9.61 8.98 15.44
CA GLU A 620 -9.86 7.54 15.58
C GLU A 620 -9.05 6.94 16.75
N TYR A 621 -7.73 7.08 16.70
CA TYR A 621 -6.85 6.51 17.73
C TYR A 621 -6.97 7.25 19.07
N LEU A 622 -7.26 8.55 19.06
CA LEU A 622 -7.54 9.29 20.30
C LEU A 622 -8.79 8.71 21.02
N PHE A 623 -9.86 8.42 20.28
CA PHE A 623 -11.05 7.76 20.86
C PHE A 623 -10.76 6.33 21.30
N LYS A 624 -9.94 5.57 20.56
CA LYS A 624 -9.47 4.24 21.02
C LYS A 624 -8.77 4.32 22.38
N PHE A 625 -7.88 5.30 22.59
CA PHE A 625 -7.23 5.52 23.89
C PHE A 625 -8.22 5.96 24.98
N ILE A 626 -9.12 6.90 24.67
CA ILE A 626 -10.12 7.40 25.63
C ILE A 626 -11.02 6.27 26.12
N VAL A 627 -11.58 5.49 25.19
CA VAL A 627 -12.50 4.38 25.49
C VAL A 627 -11.78 3.29 26.27
N GLN A 628 -10.58 2.87 25.81
CA GLN A 628 -9.83 1.84 26.50
C GLN A 628 -9.41 2.28 27.92
N SER A 629 -8.97 3.53 28.08
CA SER A 629 -8.63 4.12 29.38
C SER A 629 -9.84 4.08 30.33
N ARG A 630 -11.03 4.46 29.84
CA ARG A 630 -12.26 4.39 30.63
C ARG A 630 -12.69 2.94 30.95
N ILE A 631 -12.54 2.00 30.03
CA ILE A 631 -12.82 0.57 30.30
C ILE A 631 -11.93 0.06 31.44
N LEU A 632 -10.63 0.39 31.41
CA LEU A 632 -9.69 0.03 32.48
C LEU A 632 -10.09 0.64 33.83
N TYR A 633 -10.43 1.94 33.86
CA TYR A 633 -10.88 2.61 35.07
C TYR A 633 -12.19 2.03 35.61
N SER A 634 -13.16 1.74 34.75
CA SER A 634 -14.44 1.13 35.14
C SER A 634 -14.24 -0.25 35.74
N ARG A 635 -13.36 -1.08 35.16
CA ARG A 635 -12.98 -2.39 35.72
C ARG A 635 -12.32 -2.28 37.09
N ALA A 636 -11.45 -1.30 37.29
CA ALA A 636 -10.74 -1.10 38.55
C ALA A 636 -11.63 -0.54 39.67
N THR A 637 -12.67 0.25 39.32
CA THR A 637 -13.50 1.00 40.28
C THR A 637 -14.95 0.50 40.37
N CYS A 638 -15.30 -0.59 39.68
CA CYS A 638 -16.69 -1.08 39.57
C CYS A 638 -17.66 0.00 39.04
N GLY A 639 -17.24 0.76 38.03
CA GLY A 639 -18.10 1.71 37.32
C GLY A 639 -18.23 3.11 37.93
N MET A 640 -17.37 3.51 38.87
CA MET A 640 -17.39 4.88 39.43
C MET A 640 -17.27 5.96 38.34
N GLU A 641 -17.85 7.13 38.62
CA GLU A 641 -17.82 8.34 37.76
C GLU A 641 -18.37 8.14 36.33
N GLU A 642 -19.29 7.20 36.13
CA GLU A 642 -19.90 6.96 34.81
C GLU A 642 -20.66 8.16 34.28
N GLU A 643 -21.41 8.85 35.14
CA GLU A 643 -22.15 10.06 34.76
C GLU A 643 -21.21 11.20 34.35
N GLN A 644 -20.14 11.44 35.12
CA GLN A 644 -19.15 12.48 34.79
C GLN A 644 -18.46 12.20 33.45
N PHE A 645 -18.13 10.94 33.16
CA PHE A 645 -17.58 10.55 31.86
C PHE A 645 -18.58 10.81 30.73
N ARG A 646 -19.85 10.40 30.91
CA ARG A 646 -20.91 10.66 29.93
C ARG A 646 -21.10 12.15 29.67
N THR A 647 -21.16 12.98 30.72
CA THR A 647 -21.25 14.44 30.61
C THR A 647 -20.05 15.01 29.85
N SER A 648 -18.83 14.55 30.15
CA SER A 648 -17.61 15.01 29.47
C SER A 648 -17.62 14.72 27.96
N ILE A 649 -18.14 13.55 27.56
CA ILE A 649 -18.32 13.19 26.14
C ILE A 649 -19.42 14.06 25.51
N GLN A 650 -20.55 14.27 26.20
CA GLN A 650 -21.62 15.14 25.71
C GLN A 650 -21.13 16.57 25.46
N GLU A 651 -20.37 17.14 26.40
CA GLU A 651 -19.75 18.46 26.25
C GLU A 651 -18.76 18.51 25.09
N LEU A 652 -17.93 17.47 24.90
CA LEU A 652 -17.04 17.39 23.74
C LEU A 652 -17.83 17.39 22.42
N PHE A 653 -18.95 16.66 22.35
CA PHE A 653 -19.81 16.66 21.18
C PHE A 653 -20.52 18.01 20.96
N GLN A 654 -20.84 18.75 22.02
CA GLN A 654 -21.31 20.13 21.89
C GLN A 654 -20.24 21.04 21.28
N SER A 655 -18.98 20.92 21.72
CA SER A 655 -17.86 21.64 21.11
C SER A 655 -17.65 21.27 19.64
N ILE A 656 -17.71 19.97 19.28
CA ILE A 656 -17.64 19.49 17.88
C ILE A 656 -18.77 20.11 17.03
N ARG A 657 -20.00 20.12 17.54
CA ARG A 657 -21.16 20.72 16.86
C ARG A 657 -20.98 22.22 16.67
N PHE A 658 -20.45 22.90 17.68
CA PHE A 658 -20.12 24.32 17.59
C PHE A 658 -19.12 24.57 16.45
N VAL A 659 -18.00 23.83 16.37
CA VAL A 659 -17.01 23.98 15.27
C VAL A 659 -17.65 23.81 13.90
N LEU A 660 -18.53 22.81 13.72
CA LEU A 660 -19.19 22.56 12.45
C LEU A 660 -20.25 23.62 12.10
N SER A 661 -20.84 24.28 13.09
CA SER A 661 -21.83 25.35 12.91
C SER A 661 -21.22 26.69 12.50
N LEU A 662 -19.91 26.89 12.71
CA LEU A 662 -19.22 28.14 12.37
C LEU A 662 -19.25 28.42 10.86
N ASP A 663 -19.43 29.70 10.50
CA ASP A 663 -19.46 30.12 9.09
C ASP A 663 -18.09 29.98 8.44
N SER A 664 -17.96 28.96 7.60
CA SER A 664 -16.80 28.67 6.76
C SER A 664 -16.30 29.83 5.88
N ARG A 665 -17.12 30.85 5.61
CA ARG A 665 -16.71 32.04 4.84
C ARG A 665 -15.78 32.97 5.61
N SER A 666 -15.70 32.80 6.92
CA SER A 666 -14.87 33.64 7.80
C SER A 666 -13.37 33.30 7.72
N SER A 667 -13.00 32.06 7.36
CA SER A 667 -11.59 31.64 7.28
C SER A 667 -11.39 30.34 6.51
N GLU A 668 -10.44 30.32 5.57
CA GLU A 668 -10.04 29.12 4.82
C GLU A 668 -9.42 28.04 5.73
N THR A 669 -8.72 28.44 6.80
CA THR A 669 -8.12 27.48 7.76
C THR A 669 -9.17 26.72 8.56
N LEU A 670 -10.32 27.35 8.85
CA LEU A 670 -11.44 26.70 9.53
C LEU A 670 -12.07 25.60 8.65
N ILE A 671 -12.14 25.82 7.33
CA ILE A 671 -12.64 24.83 6.36
C ILE A 671 -11.79 23.55 6.42
N PHE A 672 -10.47 23.67 6.47
CA PHE A 672 -9.58 22.51 6.58
C PHE A 672 -9.76 21.76 7.89
N THR A 673 -9.99 22.48 9.00
CA THR A 673 -10.28 21.88 10.31
C THR A 673 -11.61 21.14 10.32
N GLN A 674 -12.69 21.75 9.81
CA GLN A 674 -14.00 21.12 9.64
C GLN A 674 -13.91 19.87 8.74
N ALA A 675 -13.15 19.96 7.64
CA ALA A 675 -12.96 18.85 6.72
C ALA A 675 -12.16 17.70 7.34
N ALA A 676 -11.10 17.99 8.11
CA ALA A 676 -10.32 16.97 8.82
C ALA A 676 -11.16 16.23 9.88
N LEU A 677 -12.02 16.96 10.59
CA LEU A 677 -12.97 16.42 11.56
C LEU A 677 -14.00 15.50 10.88
N LEU A 678 -14.69 15.98 9.84
CA LEU A 678 -15.70 15.19 9.13
C LEU A 678 -15.14 13.91 8.47
N ASN A 679 -13.89 13.95 7.98
CA ASN A 679 -13.24 12.78 7.40
C ASN A 679 -12.93 11.69 8.42
N SER A 680 -12.63 12.08 9.67
CA SER A 680 -12.23 11.15 10.73
C SER A 680 -13.40 10.76 11.64
N PHE A 681 -14.49 11.52 11.60
CA PHE A 681 -15.66 11.35 12.48
C PHE A 681 -16.30 9.95 12.39
N PRO A 682 -16.57 9.36 11.19
CA PRO A 682 -17.17 8.02 11.12
C PRO A 682 -16.34 6.91 11.76
N ALA A 683 -15.02 7.11 11.89
CA ALA A 683 -14.12 6.10 12.45
C ALA A 683 -14.26 5.93 13.97
N ILE A 684 -14.96 6.84 14.67
CA ILE A 684 -15.12 6.76 16.13
C ILE A 684 -16.38 5.98 16.56
N PHE A 685 -17.26 5.59 15.63
CA PHE A 685 -18.56 5.03 15.97
C PHE A 685 -18.45 3.70 16.69
N ASP A 686 -17.59 2.79 16.20
CA ASP A 686 -17.36 1.51 16.83
C ASP A 686 -16.81 1.66 18.25
N GLU A 687 -16.00 2.70 18.48
CA GLU A 687 -15.41 2.98 19.80
C GLU A 687 -16.47 3.49 20.78
N LEU A 688 -17.37 4.35 20.33
CA LEU A 688 -18.50 4.80 21.14
C LEU A 688 -19.48 3.66 21.44
N LEU A 689 -19.71 2.76 20.50
CA LEU A 689 -20.59 1.59 20.68
C LEU A 689 -20.09 0.61 21.75
N GLN A 690 -18.83 0.70 22.18
CA GLN A 690 -18.32 -0.11 23.31
C GLN A 690 -18.82 0.39 24.67
N MET A 691 -19.29 1.63 24.75
CA MET A 691 -19.62 2.32 26.01
C MET A 691 -21.00 2.96 26.06
N PHE A 692 -21.60 3.24 24.91
CA PHE A 692 -22.90 3.86 24.76
C PHE A 692 -23.85 2.95 23.99
N THR A 693 -25.14 3.12 24.22
CA THR A 693 -26.18 2.43 23.45
C THR A 693 -26.19 2.90 22.00
N VAL A 694 -26.69 2.05 21.09
CA VAL A 694 -26.84 2.39 19.66
C VAL A 694 -27.64 3.68 19.48
N GLN A 695 -28.70 3.87 20.28
CA GLN A 695 -29.52 5.09 20.27
C GLN A 695 -28.73 6.34 20.68
N GLU A 696 -27.95 6.28 21.76
CA GLU A 696 -27.11 7.40 22.19
C GLU A 696 -26.08 7.78 21.11
N VAL A 697 -25.41 6.78 20.51
CA VAL A 697 -24.44 7.03 19.43
C VAL A 697 -25.12 7.63 18.19
N ALA A 698 -26.30 7.11 17.82
CA ALA A 698 -27.09 7.67 16.73
C ALA A 698 -27.50 9.13 17.01
N GLU A 699 -27.86 9.49 18.24
CA GLU A 699 -28.18 10.87 18.63
C GLU A 699 -26.97 11.80 18.57
N PHE A 700 -25.79 11.30 18.96
CA PHE A 700 -24.54 12.04 18.78
C PHE A 700 -24.29 12.37 17.31
N VAL A 701 -24.34 11.36 16.45
CA VAL A 701 -24.14 11.48 15.01
C VAL A 701 -25.20 12.36 14.36
N ARG A 702 -26.48 12.17 14.70
CA ARG A 702 -27.60 13.00 14.21
C ARG A 702 -27.35 14.48 14.47
N GLY A 703 -27.02 14.84 15.71
CA GLY A 703 -26.78 16.25 16.05
C GLY A 703 -25.52 16.82 15.40
N THR A 704 -24.45 16.02 15.24
CA THR A 704 -23.23 16.44 14.52
C THR A 704 -23.49 16.67 13.04
N LEU A 705 -24.17 15.73 12.37
CA LEU A 705 -24.53 15.87 10.95
C LEU A 705 -25.55 17.00 10.72
N GLY A 706 -26.44 17.25 11.69
CA GLY A 706 -27.42 18.33 11.64
C GLY A 706 -26.84 19.73 11.90
N SER A 707 -25.67 19.83 12.53
CA SER A 707 -25.01 21.12 12.82
C SER A 707 -24.25 21.69 11.62
N MET A 708 -24.16 20.94 10.52
CA MET A 708 -23.52 21.39 9.29
C MET A 708 -24.41 22.42 8.55
N PRO A 709 -23.85 23.55 8.07
CA PRO A 709 -24.65 24.56 7.37
C PRO A 709 -25.32 24.01 6.12
N SER A 710 -26.60 24.35 5.93
CA SER A 710 -27.40 24.04 4.75
C SER A 710 -26.75 24.72 3.54
N THR A 711 -26.36 23.91 2.55
CA THR A 711 -25.61 24.25 1.32
C THR A 711 -25.92 25.63 0.72
N VAL A 712 -25.17 26.66 1.12
CA VAL A 712 -25.13 27.97 0.46
C VAL A 712 -23.68 28.50 0.48
N HIS A 713 -23.03 28.48 -0.68
CA HIS A 713 -21.72 29.08 -0.98
C HIS A 713 -20.47 28.61 -0.20
N ILE A 714 -20.44 27.38 0.32
CA ILE A 714 -19.18 26.74 0.72
C ILE A 714 -18.62 26.06 -0.53
N GLY A 715 -17.36 26.31 -0.89
CA GLY A 715 -16.78 25.84 -2.16
C GLY A 715 -16.96 24.33 -2.42
N GLN A 716 -16.84 23.93 -3.70
CA GLN A 716 -17.06 22.54 -4.17
C GLN A 716 -16.34 21.47 -3.34
N SER A 717 -15.22 21.80 -2.67
CA SER A 717 -14.45 20.89 -1.82
C SER A 717 -15.15 20.47 -0.52
N MET A 718 -15.95 21.33 0.13
CA MET A 718 -16.61 20.97 1.40
C MET A 718 -17.84 20.09 1.19
N ASP A 719 -18.63 20.37 0.14
CA ASP A 719 -19.79 19.56 -0.23
C ASP A 719 -19.40 18.08 -0.43
N VAL A 720 -18.25 17.83 -1.07
CA VAL A 720 -17.67 16.49 -1.23
C VAL A 720 -17.32 15.85 0.11
N VAL A 721 -16.63 16.56 1.01
CA VAL A 721 -16.22 16.02 2.32
C VAL A 721 -17.43 15.70 3.20
N LYS A 722 -18.45 16.57 3.20
CA LYS A 722 -19.71 16.31 3.91
C LYS A 722 -20.37 15.03 3.42
N LEU A 723 -20.55 14.90 2.11
CA LEU A 723 -21.17 13.71 1.50
C LEU A 723 -20.33 12.45 1.71
N GLN A 724 -19.00 12.53 1.70
CA GLN A 724 -18.12 11.40 2.04
C GLN A 724 -18.27 10.96 3.51
N SER A 725 -18.41 11.91 4.44
CA SER A 725 -18.68 11.61 5.85
C SER A 725 -20.04 10.92 6.03
N ILE A 726 -21.07 11.39 5.30
CA ILE A 726 -22.40 10.77 5.26
C ILE A 726 -22.32 9.36 4.65
N ALA A 727 -21.61 9.19 3.54
CA ALA A 727 -21.43 7.89 2.90
C ALA A 727 -20.81 6.87 3.87
N ARG A 728 -19.70 7.25 4.53
CA ARG A 728 -19.06 6.41 5.56
C ARG A 728 -19.95 6.15 6.77
N THR A 729 -20.84 7.09 7.11
CA THR A 729 -21.84 6.87 8.16
C THR A 729 -22.83 5.80 7.76
N VAL A 730 -23.35 5.84 6.53
CA VAL A 730 -24.26 4.82 5.98
C VAL A 730 -23.58 3.45 5.85
N ASP A 731 -22.30 3.43 5.47
CA ASP A 731 -21.53 2.18 5.35
C ASP A 731 -21.04 1.62 6.70
N SER A 732 -21.25 2.35 7.81
CA SER A 732 -20.79 1.95 9.14
C SER A 732 -21.69 0.91 9.80
N ARG A 733 -21.15 0.17 10.77
CA ARG A 733 -21.92 -0.75 11.64
C ARG A 733 -23.05 -0.03 12.37
N LEU A 734 -22.89 1.25 12.69
CA LEU A 734 -23.94 2.02 13.35
C LEU A 734 -25.23 2.03 12.51
N PHE A 735 -25.15 2.15 11.19
CA PHE A 735 -26.33 2.24 10.31
C PHE A 735 -26.96 0.87 9.99
N SER A 736 -26.31 -0.24 10.34
CA SER A 736 -26.91 -1.57 10.15
C SER A 736 -27.99 -1.89 11.19
N PHE A 737 -28.02 -1.20 12.33
CA PHE A 737 -29.08 -1.34 13.34
C PHE A 737 -30.36 -0.60 12.93
N SER A 738 -31.55 -1.19 13.16
CA SER A 738 -32.83 -0.56 12.80
C SER A 738 -33.14 0.69 13.64
N GLU A 739 -32.87 0.64 14.95
CA GLU A 739 -33.11 1.75 15.87
C GLU A 739 -32.27 2.99 15.56
N SER A 740 -31.04 2.83 15.08
CA SER A 740 -30.21 3.96 14.65
C SER A 740 -30.67 4.54 13.30
N ARG A 741 -31.13 3.69 12.36
CA ARG A 741 -31.64 4.16 11.06
C ARG A 741 -32.82 5.10 11.22
N ARG A 742 -33.75 4.81 12.14
CA ARG A 742 -34.88 5.71 12.46
C ARG A 742 -34.45 7.13 12.85
N ILE A 743 -33.28 7.24 13.48
CA ILE A 743 -32.72 8.51 13.98
C ILE A 743 -31.86 9.19 12.91
N LEU A 744 -31.07 8.42 12.17
CA LEU A 744 -30.06 8.93 11.22
C LEU A 744 -30.62 9.18 9.82
N LEU A 745 -31.52 8.33 9.35
CA LEU A 745 -32.06 8.39 7.99
C LEU A 745 -32.68 9.76 7.67
N PRO A 746 -33.49 10.40 8.53
CA PRO A 746 -34.03 11.74 8.25
C PRO A 746 -32.95 12.78 7.94
N VAL A 747 -31.86 12.80 8.71
CA VAL A 747 -30.76 13.78 8.51
C VAL A 747 -29.96 13.46 7.25
N VAL A 748 -29.70 12.18 6.98
CA VAL A 748 -29.03 11.73 5.74
C VAL A 748 -29.87 12.12 4.52
N LEU A 749 -31.17 11.84 4.55
CA LEU A 749 -32.10 12.16 3.47
C LEU A 749 -32.24 13.66 3.25
N HIS A 750 -32.25 14.46 4.32
CA HIS A 750 -32.27 15.93 4.22
C HIS A 750 -31.09 16.46 3.41
N HIS A 751 -29.87 16.01 3.71
CA HIS A 751 -28.66 16.43 2.97
C HIS A 751 -28.70 15.95 1.52
N ILE A 752 -29.06 14.69 1.26
CA ILE A 752 -29.21 14.17 -0.11
C ILE A 752 -30.24 15.00 -0.88
N HIS A 753 -31.41 15.25 -0.30
CA HIS A 753 -32.47 16.06 -0.91
C HIS A 753 -31.96 17.44 -1.34
N LEU A 754 -31.23 18.14 -0.46
CA LEU A 754 -30.66 19.46 -0.77
C LEU A 754 -29.69 19.39 -1.96
N HIS A 755 -28.76 18.42 -1.98
CA HIS A 755 -27.79 18.26 -3.07
C HIS A 755 -28.45 17.88 -4.40
N LEU A 756 -29.47 17.00 -4.37
CA LEU A 756 -30.26 16.66 -5.55
C LEU A 756 -31.02 17.88 -6.08
N ARG A 757 -31.69 18.64 -5.21
CA ARG A 757 -32.41 19.86 -5.59
C ARG A 757 -31.47 20.90 -6.22
N GLN A 758 -30.23 21.00 -5.74
CA GLN A 758 -29.20 21.90 -6.26
C GLN A 758 -28.44 21.36 -7.49
N GLN A 759 -28.64 20.09 -7.87
CA GLN A 759 -27.92 19.42 -8.95
C GLN A 759 -26.39 19.39 -8.73
N LYS A 760 -25.94 19.17 -7.49
CA LYS A 760 -24.53 19.10 -7.10
C LYS A 760 -24.13 17.72 -6.61
N GLU A 761 -22.88 17.32 -6.86
CA GLU A 761 -22.28 16.06 -6.37
C GLU A 761 -23.16 14.82 -6.58
N LEU A 762 -23.84 14.78 -7.73
CA LEU A 762 -24.86 13.78 -8.05
C LEU A 762 -24.30 12.35 -8.01
N LEU A 763 -23.03 12.14 -8.34
CA LEU A 763 -22.41 10.82 -8.32
C LEU A 763 -22.21 10.28 -6.88
N ILE A 764 -21.85 11.14 -5.94
CA ILE A 764 -21.69 10.75 -4.53
C ILE A 764 -23.06 10.45 -3.93
N CYS A 765 -24.05 11.31 -4.21
CA CYS A 765 -25.44 11.09 -3.76
C CYS A 765 -26.02 9.77 -4.27
N SER A 766 -25.78 9.40 -5.53
CA SER A 766 -26.25 8.11 -6.06
C SER A 766 -25.54 6.91 -5.43
N GLY A 767 -24.25 7.04 -5.09
CA GLY A 767 -23.52 6.05 -4.31
C GLY A 767 -24.14 5.83 -2.92
N ILE A 768 -24.40 6.91 -2.18
CA ILE A 768 -25.02 6.86 -0.85
C ILE A 768 -26.41 6.21 -0.91
N LEU A 769 -27.26 6.63 -1.86
CA LEU A 769 -28.59 6.06 -2.05
C LEU A 769 -28.52 4.57 -2.37
N SER A 770 -27.55 4.14 -3.19
CA SER A 770 -27.34 2.73 -3.50
C SER A 770 -26.98 1.91 -2.26
N SER A 771 -26.10 2.42 -1.38
CA SER A 771 -25.80 1.79 -0.08
C SER A 771 -27.06 1.70 0.80
N ILE A 772 -27.85 2.77 0.92
CA ILE A 772 -29.10 2.77 1.70
C ILE A 772 -30.06 1.70 1.18
N PHE A 773 -30.33 1.66 -0.14
CA PHE A 773 -31.22 0.67 -0.74
C PHE A 773 -30.72 -0.76 -0.55
N SER A 774 -29.41 -0.99 -0.60
CA SER A 774 -28.79 -2.30 -0.33
C SER A 774 -29.05 -2.76 1.11
N ILE A 775 -28.86 -1.85 2.08
CA ILE A 775 -29.08 -2.11 3.51
C ILE A 775 -30.57 -2.36 3.80
N ILE A 776 -31.46 -1.54 3.25
CA ILE A 776 -32.93 -1.70 3.41
C ILE A 776 -33.40 -3.02 2.80
N LYS A 777 -32.91 -3.37 1.60
CA LYS A 777 -33.25 -4.65 0.96
C LYS A 777 -32.76 -5.86 1.76
N THR A 778 -31.62 -5.74 2.42
CA THR A 778 -31.11 -6.81 3.30
C THR A 778 -31.96 -6.88 4.57
N SER A 779 -32.29 -5.72 5.15
CA SER A 779 -33.11 -5.62 6.36
C SER A 779 -34.56 -6.09 6.15
N SER A 780 -35.12 -5.91 4.95
CA SER A 780 -36.47 -6.38 4.64
C SER A 780 -36.62 -7.90 4.58
N LEU A 781 -35.51 -8.64 4.60
CA LEU A 781 -35.50 -10.10 4.79
C LEU A 781 -35.64 -10.49 6.27
N GLU A 782 -35.26 -9.61 7.19
CA GLU A 782 -35.16 -9.88 8.62
C GLU A 782 -36.28 -9.20 9.45
N GLY A 783 -36.85 -8.10 8.96
CA GLY A 783 -37.91 -7.35 9.65
C GLY A 783 -38.66 -6.37 8.76
N ASP A 784 -39.59 -5.62 9.37
CA ASP A 784 -40.37 -4.59 8.69
C ASP A 784 -39.53 -3.33 8.44
N VAL A 785 -39.66 -2.75 7.25
CA VAL A 785 -38.95 -1.54 6.79
C VAL A 785 -39.90 -0.43 6.32
N VAL A 786 -41.19 -0.53 6.65
CA VAL A 786 -42.23 0.42 6.23
C VAL A 786 -41.87 1.87 6.60
N GLU A 787 -41.49 2.13 7.84
CA GLU A 787 -41.12 3.49 8.29
C GLU A 787 -39.93 4.05 7.50
N GLU A 788 -38.88 3.25 7.25
CA GLU A 788 -37.73 3.70 6.46
C GLU A 788 -38.10 3.99 5.00
N VAL A 789 -38.92 3.14 4.38
CA VAL A 789 -39.37 3.35 3.01
C VAL A 789 -40.28 4.58 2.90
N GLU A 790 -41.17 4.79 3.87
CA GLU A 790 -42.03 5.97 3.94
C GLU A 790 -41.19 7.27 4.01
N MET A 791 -40.21 7.34 4.92
CA MET A 791 -39.28 8.47 5.01
C MET A 791 -38.55 8.75 3.68
N MET A 792 -38.14 7.70 2.97
CA MET A 792 -37.48 7.83 1.66
C MET A 792 -38.44 8.31 0.57
N VAL A 793 -39.68 7.82 0.55
CA VAL A 793 -40.70 8.24 -0.41
C VAL A 793 -40.99 9.73 -0.24
N GLU A 794 -41.27 10.17 0.98
CA GLU A 794 -41.56 11.57 1.29
C GLU A 794 -40.39 12.50 0.97
N SER A 795 -39.16 12.08 1.31
CA SER A 795 -37.98 12.93 1.14
C SER A 795 -37.44 12.95 -0.30
N LEU A 796 -37.52 11.83 -1.04
CA LEU A 796 -36.75 11.65 -2.27
C LEU A 796 -37.59 11.55 -3.55
N LEU A 797 -38.84 11.10 -3.52
CA LEU A 797 -39.54 10.69 -4.76
C LEU A 797 -39.67 11.84 -5.77
N ASP A 798 -40.18 13.01 -5.37
CA ASP A 798 -40.30 14.15 -6.28
C ASP A 798 -38.93 14.70 -6.71
N VAL A 799 -37.97 14.85 -5.80
CA VAL A 799 -36.64 15.39 -6.12
C VAL A 799 -35.83 14.45 -7.02
N LEU A 800 -36.00 13.13 -6.89
CA LEU A 800 -35.42 12.13 -7.79
C LEU A 800 -36.01 12.23 -9.20
N LEU A 801 -37.33 12.35 -9.31
CA LEU A 801 -38.01 12.54 -10.59
C LEU A 801 -37.56 13.85 -11.27
N GLN A 802 -37.50 14.94 -10.52
CA GLN A 802 -37.02 16.24 -11.03
C GLN A 802 -35.56 16.18 -11.47
N THR A 803 -34.71 15.50 -10.70
CA THR A 803 -33.29 15.31 -11.03
C THR A 803 -33.14 14.51 -12.31
N LEU A 804 -33.86 13.39 -12.45
CA LEU A 804 -33.88 12.59 -13.67
C LEU A 804 -34.34 13.40 -14.88
N LEU A 805 -35.45 14.14 -14.78
CA LEU A 805 -35.94 15.00 -15.87
C LEU A 805 -34.91 16.07 -16.26
N THR A 806 -34.21 16.65 -15.29
CA THR A 806 -33.17 17.66 -15.53
C THR A 806 -31.94 17.06 -16.22
N ILE A 807 -31.49 15.89 -15.77
CA ILE A 807 -30.36 15.15 -16.35
C ILE A 807 -30.69 14.75 -17.80
N MET A 808 -31.89 14.20 -18.01
CA MET A 808 -32.35 13.70 -19.32
C MET A 808 -32.63 14.82 -20.32
N SER A 809 -33.15 15.97 -19.87
CA SER A 809 -33.38 17.13 -20.76
C SER A 809 -32.06 17.79 -21.19
N LYS A 810 -31.05 17.85 -20.32
CA LYS A 810 -29.69 18.31 -20.68
C LYS A 810 -29.01 17.39 -21.68
N SER A 811 -29.22 16.08 -21.60
CA SER A 811 -28.66 15.14 -22.59
C SER A 811 -29.28 15.27 -23.99
N GLN A 812 -30.55 15.70 -24.10
CA GLN A 812 -31.21 15.93 -25.39
C GLN A 812 -30.73 17.22 -26.08
N SER A 813 -30.23 18.21 -25.34
CA SER A 813 -29.73 19.49 -25.89
C SER A 813 -28.25 19.48 -26.27
N GLN A 814 -27.45 18.53 -25.75
CA GLN A 814 -26.01 18.42 -26.05
C GLN A 814 -25.66 17.51 -27.24
N GLU A 815 -26.61 16.81 -27.87
CA GLU A 815 -26.37 16.03 -29.10
C GLU A 815 -25.97 16.90 -30.32
N ALA A 816 -26.05 18.23 -30.22
CA ALA A 816 -25.66 19.15 -31.29
C ALA A 816 -24.17 19.55 -31.33
N VAL A 817 -23.35 19.23 -30.31
CA VAL A 817 -21.91 19.58 -30.29
C VAL A 817 -21.07 18.40 -29.78
N ARG A 818 -20.40 17.73 -30.72
CA ARG A 818 -19.41 16.64 -30.58
C ARG A 818 -19.01 16.23 -29.14
N GLY A 819 -19.47 15.03 -28.74
CA GLY A 819 -18.62 14.02 -28.08
C GLY A 819 -18.49 14.03 -26.55
N GLN A 820 -19.27 14.81 -25.80
CA GLN A 820 -19.34 14.64 -24.35
C GLN A 820 -20.31 13.51 -23.99
N ARG A 821 -19.81 12.52 -23.22
CA ARG A 821 -20.60 11.39 -22.70
C ARG A 821 -21.84 11.90 -21.96
N CYS A 822 -22.95 11.16 -22.10
CA CYS A 822 -24.15 11.26 -21.27
C CYS A 822 -23.78 11.53 -19.79
N PRO A 823 -24.50 12.39 -19.05
CA PRO A 823 -24.20 12.62 -17.64
C PRO A 823 -24.04 11.28 -16.90
N GLN A 824 -22.86 11.08 -16.31
CA GLN A 824 -22.30 9.82 -15.80
C GLN A 824 -23.11 9.14 -14.68
N CYS A 825 -24.31 9.61 -14.37
CA CYS A 825 -25.15 9.13 -13.27
C CYS A 825 -26.60 8.78 -13.68
N THR A 826 -26.96 8.86 -14.97
CA THR A 826 -28.36 8.64 -15.41
C THR A 826 -28.85 7.23 -15.05
N GLY A 827 -28.03 6.19 -15.26
CA GLY A 827 -28.41 4.81 -14.95
C GLY A 827 -28.57 4.57 -13.45
N GLU A 828 -27.72 5.21 -12.65
CA GLU A 828 -27.68 5.14 -11.20
C GLU A 828 -28.96 5.74 -10.58
N TYR A 829 -29.41 6.90 -11.07
CA TYR A 829 -30.66 7.51 -10.58
C TYR A 829 -31.92 6.78 -11.03
N VAL A 830 -31.89 6.16 -12.22
CA VAL A 830 -33.00 5.28 -12.64
C VAL A 830 -33.04 4.04 -11.76
N SER A 831 -31.87 3.46 -11.43
CA SER A 831 -31.77 2.37 -10.47
C SER A 831 -32.31 2.76 -9.09
N CYS A 832 -31.99 3.97 -8.61
CA CYS A 832 -32.52 4.50 -7.35
C CYS A 832 -34.05 4.63 -7.38
N LEU A 833 -34.61 5.21 -8.45
CA LEU A 833 -36.07 5.35 -8.62
C LEU A 833 -36.76 3.98 -8.66
N LEU A 834 -36.23 3.03 -9.44
CA LEU A 834 -36.79 1.68 -9.52
C LEU A 834 -36.67 0.93 -8.20
N SER A 835 -35.57 1.12 -7.47
CA SER A 835 -35.37 0.51 -6.15
C SER A 835 -36.36 1.06 -5.14
N LEU A 836 -36.61 2.37 -5.11
CA LEU A 836 -37.62 2.99 -4.26
C LEU A 836 -39.02 2.45 -4.56
N LEU A 837 -39.43 2.50 -5.84
CA LEU A 837 -40.75 2.02 -6.27
C LEU A 837 -40.96 0.53 -5.99
N ARG A 838 -39.90 -0.28 -6.07
CA ARG A 838 -39.96 -1.72 -5.78
C ARG A 838 -40.13 -2.03 -4.29
N GLN A 839 -39.65 -1.16 -3.40
CA GLN A 839 -39.77 -1.33 -1.95
C GLN A 839 -41.09 -0.78 -1.40
N MET A 840 -41.80 0.07 -2.16
CA MET A 840 -43.12 0.55 -1.78
C MET A 840 -44.15 -0.59 -1.74
N SER A 841 -45.03 -0.50 -0.76
CA SER A 841 -46.17 -1.40 -0.53
C SER A 841 -47.47 -0.64 -0.79
N ASP A 842 -48.61 -1.34 -0.77
CA ASP A 842 -49.92 -0.70 -1.00
C ASP A 842 -50.20 0.45 -0.02
N THR A 843 -49.73 0.35 1.24
CA THR A 843 -49.86 1.43 2.23
C THR A 843 -49.08 2.68 1.83
N HIS A 844 -47.83 2.52 1.39
CA HIS A 844 -47.01 3.64 0.91
C HIS A 844 -47.63 4.34 -0.31
N PHE A 845 -48.24 3.59 -1.22
CA PHE A 845 -48.93 4.18 -2.37
C PHE A 845 -50.21 4.92 -1.96
N GLN A 846 -50.97 4.40 -0.98
CA GLN A 846 -52.14 5.10 -0.46
C GLN A 846 -51.76 6.42 0.23
N HIS A 847 -50.80 6.39 1.15
CA HIS A 847 -50.29 7.61 1.81
C HIS A 847 -49.79 8.66 0.81
N LEU A 848 -49.04 8.23 -0.23
CA LEU A 848 -48.59 9.13 -1.29
C LEU A 848 -49.75 9.78 -2.04
N LEU A 849 -50.82 9.01 -2.34
CA LEU A 849 -51.99 9.53 -3.06
C LEU A 849 -52.81 10.48 -2.20
N ASP A 850 -52.92 10.21 -0.90
CA ASP A 850 -53.67 11.04 0.05
C ASP A 850 -52.96 12.37 0.35
N ASN A 851 -51.63 12.43 0.18
CA ASN A 851 -50.84 13.64 0.40
C ASN A 851 -51.06 14.75 -0.65
N PHE A 852 -51.67 14.45 -1.81
CA PHE A 852 -51.93 15.46 -2.84
C PHE A 852 -53.15 16.33 -2.50
N GLN A 853 -52.96 17.64 -2.46
CA GLN A 853 -54.02 18.57 -2.07
C GLN A 853 -55.02 18.84 -3.21
N SER A 854 -54.63 18.57 -4.46
CA SER A 854 -55.48 18.79 -5.64
C SER A 854 -55.29 17.77 -6.76
N LYS A 855 -56.31 17.65 -7.61
CA LYS A 855 -56.24 16.80 -8.83
C LYS A 855 -55.21 17.31 -9.85
N ASP A 856 -54.91 18.61 -9.84
CA ASP A 856 -53.93 19.21 -10.75
C ASP A 856 -52.49 18.88 -10.30
N GLU A 857 -52.23 18.87 -9.00
CA GLU A 857 -50.95 18.46 -8.42
C GLU A 857 -50.65 16.98 -8.71
N LEU A 858 -51.65 16.10 -8.50
CA LEU A 858 -51.55 14.68 -8.85
C LEU A 858 -51.31 14.49 -10.35
N LYS A 859 -52.00 15.25 -11.21
CA LYS A 859 -51.81 15.20 -12.66
C LYS A 859 -50.39 15.63 -13.05
N GLU A 860 -49.86 16.70 -12.46
CA GLU A 860 -48.50 17.17 -12.72
C GLU A 860 -47.47 16.12 -12.30
N PHE A 861 -47.64 15.52 -11.12
CA PHE A 861 -46.79 14.43 -10.64
C PHE A 861 -46.80 13.21 -11.58
N LEU A 862 -47.98 12.75 -12.00
CA LEU A 862 -48.11 11.64 -12.96
C LEU A 862 -47.46 11.96 -14.32
N LEU A 863 -47.58 13.21 -14.79
CA LEU A 863 -46.91 13.65 -16.01
C LEU A 863 -45.38 13.63 -15.88
N LYS A 864 -44.81 13.99 -14.72
CA LYS A 864 -43.37 13.86 -14.46
C LYS A 864 -42.93 12.39 -14.58
N ILE A 865 -43.66 11.47 -13.96
CA ILE A 865 -43.40 10.02 -14.04
C ILE A 865 -43.43 9.53 -15.49
N PHE A 866 -44.49 9.85 -16.25
CA PHE A 866 -44.61 9.44 -17.65
C PHE A 866 -43.52 10.06 -18.53
N CYS A 867 -43.10 11.30 -18.25
CA CYS A 867 -42.02 11.95 -18.97
C CYS A 867 -40.67 11.26 -18.74
N VAL A 868 -40.37 10.85 -17.49
CA VAL A 868 -39.18 10.04 -17.17
C VAL A 868 -39.23 8.72 -17.94
N PHE A 869 -40.34 7.97 -17.86
CA PHE A 869 -40.47 6.71 -18.60
C PHE A 869 -40.33 6.87 -20.12
N ARG A 870 -40.95 7.90 -20.71
CA ARG A 870 -40.83 8.21 -22.14
C ARG A 870 -39.37 8.48 -22.52
N ASN A 871 -38.64 9.23 -21.72
CA ASN A 871 -37.24 9.53 -21.99
C ASN A 871 -36.35 8.28 -21.81
N LEU A 872 -36.67 7.39 -20.86
CA LEU A 872 -35.96 6.12 -20.67
C LEU A 872 -36.12 5.18 -21.87
N MET A 873 -37.29 5.20 -22.51
CA MET A 873 -37.53 4.44 -23.73
C MET A 873 -36.76 4.95 -24.94
N LYS A 874 -36.38 6.24 -24.96
CA LYS A 874 -35.63 6.87 -26.04
C LYS A 874 -34.11 6.79 -25.86
N MET A 875 -33.65 6.75 -24.63
CA MET A 875 -32.21 6.76 -24.30
C MET A 875 -31.71 5.34 -24.01
N SER A 876 -30.57 4.95 -24.57
CA SER A 876 -29.90 3.68 -24.25
C SER A 876 -29.21 3.72 -22.88
N VAL A 877 -29.99 3.92 -21.80
CA VAL A 877 -29.48 4.18 -20.44
C VAL A 877 -28.90 2.90 -19.79
N PHE A 878 -29.35 1.72 -20.22
CA PHE A 878 -28.89 0.44 -19.70
C PHE A 878 -28.03 -0.32 -20.74
N PRO A 879 -27.05 -1.14 -20.29
CA PRO A 879 -26.43 -2.15 -21.13
C PRO A 879 -27.50 -3.03 -21.77
N ARG A 880 -27.28 -3.53 -22.99
CA ARG A 880 -28.26 -4.27 -23.82
C ARG A 880 -28.58 -5.68 -23.29
N ASP A 881 -28.75 -5.86 -21.99
CA ASP A 881 -28.96 -7.16 -21.36
C ASP A 881 -30.44 -7.44 -21.01
N TRP A 882 -30.84 -8.67 -21.31
CA TRP A 882 -32.17 -9.28 -21.37
C TRP A 882 -33.15 -9.03 -20.20
N MET A 883 -32.68 -8.66 -19.01
CA MET A 883 -33.53 -8.52 -17.82
C MET A 883 -34.40 -7.25 -17.81
N VAL A 884 -33.96 -6.18 -18.45
CA VAL A 884 -34.75 -4.93 -18.58
C VAL A 884 -35.94 -5.14 -19.51
N TRP A 885 -35.75 -5.93 -20.56
CA TRP A 885 -36.81 -6.30 -21.51
C TRP A 885 -37.96 -7.05 -20.82
N ASN A 886 -37.63 -8.02 -19.97
CA ASN A 886 -38.64 -8.78 -19.21
C ASN A 886 -39.45 -7.88 -18.27
N SER A 887 -38.82 -6.87 -17.68
CA SER A 887 -39.50 -5.93 -16.78
C SER A 887 -40.42 -4.97 -17.56
N TYR A 888 -39.99 -4.48 -18.72
CA TYR A 888 -40.82 -3.65 -19.61
C TYR A 888 -42.04 -4.42 -20.13
N PHE A 889 -41.87 -5.66 -20.62
CA PHE A 889 -43.00 -6.48 -21.09
C PHE A 889 -44.00 -6.75 -19.96
N SER A 890 -43.51 -7.01 -18.75
CA SER A 890 -44.38 -7.20 -17.58
C SER A 890 -45.17 -5.93 -17.24
N LEU A 891 -44.53 -4.76 -17.29
CA LEU A 891 -45.16 -3.47 -17.01
C LEU A 891 -46.18 -3.06 -18.09
N ALA A 892 -45.86 -3.28 -19.37
CA ALA A 892 -46.76 -3.00 -20.49
C ALA A 892 -48.02 -3.89 -20.46
N VAL A 893 -47.86 -5.17 -20.07
CA VAL A 893 -49.00 -6.08 -19.85
C VAL A 893 -49.83 -5.65 -18.64
N LEU A 894 -49.21 -5.22 -17.54
CA LEU A 894 -49.92 -4.67 -16.39
C LEU A 894 -50.66 -3.37 -16.72
N PHE A 895 -50.10 -2.52 -17.60
CA PHE A 895 -50.72 -1.29 -18.08
C PHE A 895 -51.94 -1.57 -18.95
N ILE A 896 -51.82 -2.42 -19.99
CA ILE A 896 -52.94 -2.73 -20.89
C ILE A 896 -54.11 -3.38 -20.15
N ASN A 897 -53.84 -4.14 -19.08
CA ASN A 897 -54.87 -4.81 -18.29
C ASN A 897 -55.45 -3.97 -17.15
N GLN A 898 -55.09 -2.69 -17.03
CA GLN A 898 -55.68 -1.83 -16.00
C GLN A 898 -57.21 -1.72 -16.19
N PRO A 899 -58.02 -1.91 -15.13
CA PRO A 899 -59.48 -1.85 -15.21
C PRO A 899 -60.01 -0.52 -15.76
N SER A 900 -59.30 0.58 -15.48
CA SER A 900 -59.62 1.94 -15.96
C SER A 900 -59.44 2.13 -17.46
N LEU A 901 -58.70 1.25 -18.14
CA LEU A 901 -58.45 1.26 -19.57
C LEU A 901 -59.32 0.26 -20.35
N GLN A 902 -60.09 -0.60 -19.67
CA GLN A 902 -61.03 -1.54 -20.30
C GLN A 902 -62.31 -0.80 -20.71
N LEU A 903 -62.26 -0.17 -21.88
CA LEU A 903 -63.34 0.68 -22.39
C LEU A 903 -64.68 -0.07 -22.52
N GLU A 904 -64.65 -1.39 -22.73
CA GLU A 904 -65.81 -2.30 -22.72
C GLU A 904 -66.65 -2.21 -21.45
N ASN A 905 -66.03 -1.89 -20.31
CA ASN A 905 -66.69 -1.80 -19.01
C ASN A 905 -67.17 -0.38 -18.67
N ALA A 906 -66.86 0.62 -19.50
CA ALA A 906 -67.29 2.00 -19.33
C ALA A 906 -68.62 2.28 -20.05
N THR A 907 -69.45 3.16 -19.48
CA THR A 907 -70.73 3.58 -20.08
C THR A 907 -70.51 4.31 -21.42
N PRO A 908 -71.46 4.25 -22.37
CA PRO A 908 -71.27 4.81 -23.73
C PRO A 908 -70.85 6.28 -23.77
N ALA A 909 -71.41 7.11 -22.87
CA ALA A 909 -71.06 8.53 -22.76
C ALA A 909 -69.64 8.76 -22.20
N LYS A 910 -69.19 7.91 -21.26
CA LYS A 910 -67.84 7.96 -20.68
C LYS A 910 -66.80 7.41 -21.65
N ARG A 911 -67.13 6.33 -22.37
CA ARG A 911 -66.30 5.75 -23.44
C ARG A 911 -66.06 6.76 -24.57
N LYS A 912 -67.11 7.45 -25.03
CA LYS A 912 -66.98 8.49 -26.07
C LYS A 912 -66.11 9.66 -25.62
N LYS A 913 -66.29 10.18 -24.40
CA LYS A 913 -65.42 11.24 -23.84
C LYS A 913 -63.95 10.81 -23.67
N ILE A 914 -63.69 9.55 -23.34
CA ILE A 914 -62.32 9.03 -23.20
C ILE A 914 -61.67 8.89 -24.58
N LEU A 915 -62.39 8.32 -25.56
CA LEU A 915 -61.90 8.16 -26.92
C LEU A 915 -61.66 9.50 -27.63
N ASP A 916 -62.58 10.46 -27.49
CA ASP A 916 -62.46 11.79 -28.12
C ASP A 916 -61.31 12.62 -27.53
N LYS A 917 -60.94 12.38 -26.26
CA LYS A 917 -59.92 13.19 -25.56
C LYS A 917 -58.54 12.54 -25.50
N TYR A 918 -58.46 11.21 -25.47
CA TYR A 918 -57.21 10.47 -25.24
C TYR A 918 -56.96 9.34 -26.26
N GLY A 919 -57.92 9.04 -27.15
CA GLY A 919 -57.87 7.85 -28.00
C GLY A 919 -57.98 6.54 -27.22
N ASP A 920 -57.89 5.39 -27.90
CA ASP A 920 -57.74 4.10 -27.22
C ASP A 920 -56.25 3.87 -26.88
N MET A 921 -55.88 4.23 -25.65
CA MET A 921 -54.52 4.12 -25.14
C MET A 921 -53.97 2.67 -25.16
N ARG A 922 -54.85 1.66 -25.22
CA ARG A 922 -54.44 0.26 -25.37
C ARG A 922 -53.89 -0.01 -26.77
N VAL A 923 -54.47 0.62 -27.80
CA VAL A 923 -54.03 0.52 -29.19
C VAL A 923 -52.65 1.17 -29.35
N MET A 924 -52.42 2.32 -28.72
CA MET A 924 -51.12 2.98 -28.74
C MET A 924 -50.03 2.12 -28.05
N MET A 925 -50.32 1.56 -26.88
CA MET A 925 -49.38 0.65 -26.20
C MET A 925 -49.14 -0.65 -27.00
N ALA A 926 -50.16 -1.14 -27.72
CA ALA A 926 -50.02 -2.28 -28.62
C ALA A 926 -49.12 -1.97 -29.84
N TYR A 927 -49.22 -0.77 -30.41
CA TYR A 927 -48.31 -0.31 -31.47
C TYR A 927 -46.86 -0.15 -30.96
N GLU A 928 -46.67 0.33 -29.74
CA GLU A 928 -45.33 0.42 -29.12
C GLU A 928 -44.74 -0.98 -28.86
N LEU A 929 -45.54 -1.92 -28.37
CA LEU A 929 -45.14 -3.33 -28.24
C LEU A 929 -44.80 -3.96 -29.60
N PHE A 930 -45.55 -3.62 -30.65
CA PHE A 930 -45.33 -4.11 -32.01
C PHE A 930 -44.08 -3.51 -32.67
N SER A 931 -43.89 -2.20 -32.57
CA SER A 931 -42.67 -1.49 -33.00
C SER A 931 -41.44 -2.04 -32.28
N MET A 932 -41.57 -2.30 -30.98
CA MET A 932 -40.51 -2.92 -30.18
C MET A 932 -40.23 -4.38 -30.58
N TRP A 933 -41.27 -5.17 -30.89
CA TRP A 933 -41.14 -6.52 -31.44
C TRP A 933 -40.40 -6.53 -32.80
N GLN A 934 -40.64 -5.52 -33.64
CA GLN A 934 -39.91 -5.35 -34.90
C GLN A 934 -38.43 -4.97 -34.66
N ASN A 935 -38.14 -4.15 -33.65
CA ASN A 935 -36.76 -3.79 -33.28
C ASN A 935 -35.97 -4.96 -32.66
N LEU A 936 -36.63 -5.88 -31.95
CA LEU A 936 -36.05 -7.16 -31.51
C LEU A 936 -35.65 -8.06 -32.70
N GLY A 937 -36.36 -7.94 -33.84
CA GLY A 937 -36.03 -8.63 -35.08
C GLY A 937 -34.76 -8.13 -35.78
N MET A 938 -34.34 -6.89 -35.49
CA MET A 938 -33.16 -6.26 -36.11
C MET A 938 -31.84 -6.45 -35.32
N THR A 939 -31.88 -7.03 -34.12
CA THR A 939 -30.68 -7.20 -33.25
C THR A 939 -30.37 -8.63 -32.80
N LEU A 940 -30.96 -9.67 -33.41
CA LEU A 940 -30.64 -11.08 -33.12
C LEU A 940 -30.66 -11.98 -34.38
N PRO A 941 -29.50 -12.35 -34.97
CA PRO A 941 -29.41 -13.46 -35.92
C PRO A 941 -29.59 -14.86 -35.29
N CYS A 942 -29.80 -14.96 -33.97
CA CYS A 942 -29.71 -16.23 -33.24
C CYS A 942 -31.05 -16.99 -33.04
N LEU A 943 -32.15 -16.59 -33.68
CA LEU A 943 -33.40 -17.37 -33.70
C LEU A 943 -33.56 -18.28 -34.93
N LYS A 944 -32.53 -18.42 -35.77
CA LYS A 944 -32.40 -19.55 -36.70
C LYS A 944 -31.47 -20.62 -36.11
N ILE A 945 -31.90 -21.29 -35.03
CA ILE A 945 -31.68 -22.71 -34.70
C ILE A 945 -32.32 -22.94 -33.33
N LYS A 946 -33.62 -23.27 -33.33
CA LYS A 946 -34.25 -24.20 -32.38
C LYS A 946 -35.62 -24.65 -32.89
N LYS A 947 -35.66 -25.13 -34.13
CA LYS A 947 -36.79 -25.93 -34.66
C LYS A 947 -36.96 -27.30 -33.95
N LYS A 948 -36.19 -27.62 -32.91
CA LYS A 948 -36.23 -28.93 -32.20
C LYS A 948 -36.51 -28.88 -30.69
N LYS A 949 -36.94 -27.75 -30.12
CA LYS A 949 -37.48 -27.71 -28.73
C LYS A 949 -38.90 -27.13 -28.68
N LYS A 950 -39.80 -27.62 -29.55
CA LYS A 950 -41.24 -27.31 -29.49
C LYS A 950 -41.98 -27.94 -28.30
N LYS A 951 -41.33 -28.77 -27.47
CA LYS A 951 -41.98 -29.48 -26.36
C LYS A 951 -41.67 -28.99 -24.94
N LYS A 952 -40.75 -28.02 -24.77
CA LYS A 952 -40.46 -27.39 -23.45
C LYS A 952 -40.73 -25.87 -23.38
N VAL A 953 -41.17 -25.25 -24.49
CA VAL A 953 -41.70 -23.88 -24.53
C VAL A 953 -43.25 -23.89 -24.50
N ALA A 954 -43.86 -25.07 -24.37
CA ALA A 954 -45.31 -25.22 -24.27
C ALA A 954 -45.85 -24.81 -22.89
N ASP A 955 -45.03 -24.82 -21.83
CA ASP A 955 -45.51 -24.51 -20.47
C ASP A 955 -45.38 -23.02 -20.10
N SER A 956 -44.68 -22.20 -20.89
CA SER A 956 -44.57 -20.75 -20.65
C SER A 956 -45.49 -19.92 -21.55
N ASN A 957 -46.32 -20.57 -22.37
CA ASN A 957 -47.18 -19.91 -23.35
C ASN A 957 -48.61 -19.64 -22.86
N HIS A 958 -48.83 -19.46 -21.55
CA HIS A 958 -50.14 -19.02 -21.08
C HIS A 958 -50.44 -17.57 -21.54
N ILE A 959 -49.41 -16.72 -21.66
CA ILE A 959 -49.53 -15.30 -22.02
C ILE A 959 -49.67 -15.12 -23.54
N ILE A 960 -48.81 -15.77 -24.34
CA ILE A 960 -48.92 -15.70 -25.81
C ILE A 960 -50.19 -16.39 -26.31
N CYS A 961 -50.63 -17.50 -25.68
CA CYS A 961 -51.92 -18.11 -26.04
C CYS A 961 -53.12 -17.28 -25.59
N LYS A 962 -53.04 -16.49 -24.50
CA LYS A 962 -54.08 -15.51 -24.14
C LYS A 962 -54.12 -14.35 -25.14
N VAL A 963 -52.96 -13.78 -25.49
CA VAL A 963 -52.84 -12.71 -26.52
C VAL A 963 -53.38 -13.20 -27.87
N LEU A 964 -53.02 -14.40 -28.32
CA LEU A 964 -53.53 -14.96 -29.58
C LEU A 964 -55.01 -15.32 -29.53
N ARG A 965 -55.56 -15.75 -28.37
CA ARG A 965 -57.02 -15.96 -28.21
C ARG A 965 -57.78 -14.64 -28.19
N THR A 966 -57.24 -13.59 -27.59
CA THR A 966 -57.81 -12.24 -27.61
C THR A 966 -57.75 -11.64 -29.00
N VAL A 967 -56.63 -11.78 -29.72
CA VAL A 967 -56.50 -11.36 -31.12
C VAL A 967 -57.43 -12.16 -32.03
N LYS A 968 -57.62 -13.47 -31.81
CA LYS A 968 -58.56 -14.31 -32.57
C LYS A 968 -60.02 -13.96 -32.26
N SER A 969 -60.35 -13.66 -31.01
CA SER A 969 -61.66 -13.14 -30.60
C SER A 969 -61.97 -11.75 -31.19
N LEU A 970 -60.95 -10.90 -31.37
CA LEU A 970 -61.05 -9.61 -32.06
C LEU A 970 -61.22 -9.79 -33.58
N LYS A 971 -60.68 -10.86 -34.15
CA LYS A 971 -60.80 -11.22 -35.57
C LYS A 971 -62.20 -11.74 -35.94
N GLU A 972 -62.88 -12.41 -35.01
CA GLU A 972 -64.24 -12.96 -35.21
C GLU A 972 -65.36 -11.90 -35.04
N GLN A 973 -65.04 -10.66 -34.60
CA GLN A 973 -66.01 -9.56 -34.42
C GLN A 973 -65.85 -8.39 -35.39
N ARG A 974 -64.95 -8.45 -36.38
CA ARG A 974 -64.82 -7.43 -37.43
C ARG A 974 -64.75 -8.05 -38.81
N ASN A 975 -65.76 -7.76 -39.61
CA ASN A 975 -65.97 -8.24 -40.98
C ASN A 975 -65.29 -7.35 -42.03
N ASP A 976 -64.13 -6.79 -41.72
CA ASP A 976 -63.36 -5.95 -42.65
C ASP A 976 -61.94 -6.49 -42.75
N ALA A 977 -61.76 -7.39 -43.70
CA ALA A 977 -60.46 -7.71 -44.25
C ALA A 977 -60.01 -6.54 -45.14
N ASN A 978 -58.86 -5.93 -44.82
CA ASN A 978 -57.82 -5.53 -45.80
C ASN A 978 -56.69 -4.62 -45.26
N GLU A 979 -56.64 -4.27 -43.97
CA GLU A 979 -55.53 -3.42 -43.45
C GLU A 979 -54.60 -4.11 -42.43
N ILE A 980 -54.67 -5.44 -42.28
CA ILE A 980 -53.71 -6.20 -41.46
C ILE A 980 -53.26 -7.44 -42.22
N GLU A 981 -52.52 -7.20 -43.30
CA GLU A 981 -51.40 -8.04 -43.75
C GLU A 981 -50.16 -7.16 -43.71
#